data_AF-A0A0S8CU86-F1
#
_entry.id   AF-A0A0S8CU86-F1
#
_cell.length_a   1.000
_cell.length_b   1.000
_cell.length_c   1.000
_cell.angle_alpha   90.00
_cell.angle_beta   90.00
_cell.angle_gamma   90.00
#
_symmetry.space_group_name_H-M   'P 1'
#
loop_
_entity.id
_entity.type
_entity.pdbx_description
1 polymer ?
#
loop_
_entity_poly.entity_id
_entity_poly.type
_entity_poly.pdbx_seq_one_letter_code
_entity_poly.pdbx_strand_id
1 'polypeptide(L)'
;MKKTILITTIFLLAHCSLLFAQGQPTPDAGEPIKSMGQPSKWELYVAPMALYDGDLDKWGGQLTGGLWRYLMNPNFGIGLAGEGYLGAVDSRTDSGLRALAGVKMFFLQAGIDYSFRKDELDAIFRLEFPLRRGGLFGRGGKFRVDWLPGRGHSFNFGLTFPFGQPYKGKTRTKQDRVTLPPPREKSEISEEIALASKLGPVLEQAGHAASWINKYTTPFFDQELSKGEDELAAFREKVQSFKAHLNLMDAQYPEGHTHYAEALAYHRAIDQAFTLAVKGSGEVSRSKENGARIADEARKILLEDVIIPYNRLLGQNKKNDSLLGYGVQAGHRFEGWLDQHTSLSEAQKKAASYVLEEVLRIMDRNREGSKTIWGDSKLVWIPMHYGLKPLQYDSQKEMDGILEKVTGDRFSHGNDAYYVINEQFQPEVARMILEAEDYHVLWIHDYRGVTPAGNPDRIGFGQTLYGYLHAMTNRVRAYDEKGRFPVYLIIIDQFYYEANKGKLWLDLLEDPLGYELNLPAGYEEWEKQIREAQDELRSAVANSTRLQIEARRFGEHWLSKKIKVHVNITHPADWSFRSAHLIDNFPIAPDVLMHDHRKISFYDVTELDPGKGEAIHGGLGIGEHYAGPTWEDRAILMRGPVLLTLKDAARRVLLQQGFEENEIPAPLRPLPKPPNYGQMVNALVEKGWDATLMD
;
A
#
# COMPACT_ATOMS: atom_id res chain seq x y z
N MET A 1 23.25 -73.31 5.22
CA MET A 1 24.31 -72.60 5.98
C MET A 1 24.28 -71.14 5.56
N LYS A 2 23.64 -70.28 6.36
CA LYS A 2 24.27 -69.42 7.39
C LYS A 2 24.93 -68.19 6.73
N LYS A 3 24.28 -67.02 6.74
CA LYS A 3 24.25 -66.03 7.85
C LYS A 3 25.66 -65.76 8.41
N THR A 4 26.50 -64.96 7.75
CA THR A 4 27.65 -64.29 8.42
C THR A 4 28.26 -63.10 7.65
N ILE A 5 27.51 -62.21 6.99
CA ILE A 5 28.09 -60.92 6.53
C ILE A 5 27.03 -59.82 6.65
N LEU A 6 26.57 -59.55 7.87
CA LEU A 6 25.73 -58.37 8.16
C LEU A 6 25.82 -58.00 9.65
N ILE A 7 27.01 -58.03 10.26
CA ILE A 7 27.19 -57.60 11.67
C ILE A 7 28.48 -56.75 11.87
N THR A 8 29.39 -56.68 10.90
CA THR A 8 30.67 -55.95 11.10
C THR A 8 30.62 -54.47 10.70
N THR A 9 29.57 -53.99 10.02
CA THR A 9 29.46 -52.57 9.61
C THR A 9 28.64 -51.72 10.60
N ILE A 10 27.94 -52.35 11.56
CA ILE A 10 27.04 -51.64 12.49
C ILE A 10 27.73 -51.31 13.83
N PHE A 11 28.89 -51.89 14.12
CA PHE A 11 29.57 -51.69 15.41
C PHE A 11 30.68 -50.62 15.45
N LEU A 12 31.05 -50.01 14.31
CA LEU A 12 32.00 -48.88 14.27
C LEU A 12 31.34 -47.49 14.24
N LEU A 13 30.00 -47.43 14.26
CA LEU A 13 29.23 -46.18 14.22
C LEU A 13 28.66 -45.75 15.59
N ALA A 14 29.00 -46.45 16.68
CA ALA A 14 28.32 -46.26 17.97
C ALA A 14 29.20 -45.75 19.13
N HIS A 15 30.48 -45.39 18.94
CA HIS A 15 31.36 -44.95 20.05
C HIS A 15 32.27 -43.75 19.70
N CYS A 16 31.67 -42.70 19.13
CA CYS A 16 32.20 -41.33 19.24
C CYS A 16 31.04 -40.38 19.56
N SER A 17 30.37 -40.66 20.67
CA SER A 17 29.33 -39.82 21.24
C SER A 17 29.75 -39.52 22.67
N LEU A 18 30.68 -38.58 22.83
CA LEU A 18 30.90 -37.80 24.05
C LEU A 18 31.87 -36.65 23.72
N LEU A 19 31.36 -35.43 23.92
CA LEU A 19 32.09 -34.16 24.05
C LEU A 19 32.65 -33.53 22.77
N PHE A 20 31.75 -33.18 21.85
CA PHE A 20 31.75 -31.80 21.34
C PHE A 20 30.38 -31.21 21.65
N ALA A 21 30.36 -30.18 22.49
CA ALA A 21 29.27 -29.22 22.50
C ALA A 21 29.26 -28.52 21.13
N GLN A 22 28.66 -29.18 20.13
CA GLN A 22 28.29 -28.52 18.89
C GLN A 22 27.16 -27.58 19.26
N GLY A 23 27.50 -26.30 19.47
CA GLY A 23 26.52 -25.24 19.35
C GLY A 23 25.76 -25.49 18.06
N GLN A 24 24.43 -25.61 18.16
CA GLN A 24 23.62 -25.71 16.96
C GLN A 24 23.99 -24.55 16.05
N PRO A 25 24.28 -24.79 14.75
CA PRO A 25 24.40 -23.68 13.83
C PRO A 25 23.12 -22.86 13.99
N THR A 26 23.27 -21.58 14.32
CA THR A 26 22.15 -20.65 14.27
C THR A 26 21.52 -20.80 12.88
N PRO A 27 20.17 -20.83 12.74
CA PRO A 27 19.48 -21.03 11.46
C PRO A 27 19.86 -20.04 10.34
N ASP A 28 20.73 -19.07 10.61
CA ASP A 28 20.95 -17.83 9.88
C ASP A 28 22.41 -17.64 9.39
N ALA A 29 23.28 -18.64 9.57
CA ALA A 29 24.71 -18.47 9.30
C ALA A 29 25.07 -18.40 7.80
N GLY A 30 24.19 -18.86 6.90
CA GLY A 30 24.51 -18.97 5.47
C GLY A 30 23.37 -18.63 4.50
N GLU A 31 22.17 -18.29 4.97
CA GLU A 31 21.09 -17.92 4.06
C GLU A 31 21.37 -16.54 3.43
N PRO A 32 21.41 -16.43 2.09
CA PRO A 32 21.56 -15.14 1.43
C PRO A 32 20.29 -14.30 1.65
N ILE A 33 20.46 -13.10 2.21
CA ILE A 33 19.35 -12.17 2.40
C ILE A 33 19.10 -11.43 1.07
N LYS A 34 17.90 -11.62 0.50
CA LYS A 34 17.48 -10.94 -0.72
C LYS A 34 17.01 -9.50 -0.40
N SER A 35 17.38 -8.57 -1.27
CA SER A 35 16.79 -7.23 -1.32
C SER A 35 16.47 -6.86 -2.77
N MET A 36 15.54 -5.91 -2.99
CA MET A 36 15.31 -5.36 -4.34
C MET A 36 16.55 -4.64 -4.85
N GLY A 37 17.28 -4.00 -3.95
CA GLY A 37 18.38 -3.10 -4.26
C GLY A 37 17.87 -1.80 -4.87
N GLN A 38 18.82 -0.96 -5.26
CA GLN A 38 18.53 0.28 -5.97
C GLN A 38 18.19 0.05 -7.46
N PRO A 39 17.24 0.80 -8.04
CA PRO A 39 16.90 0.73 -9.46
C PRO A 39 18.11 1.04 -10.34
N SER A 40 18.24 0.28 -11.42
CA SER A 40 19.24 0.57 -12.45
C SER A 40 18.95 1.91 -13.12
N LYS A 41 20.00 2.69 -13.39
CA LYS A 41 19.92 3.90 -14.24
C LYS A 41 19.63 3.56 -15.71
N TRP A 42 19.87 2.30 -16.10
CA TRP A 42 19.73 1.80 -17.45
C TRP A 42 18.78 0.60 -17.50
N GLU A 43 17.74 0.69 -18.30
CA GLU A 43 16.79 -0.40 -18.53
C GLU A 43 17.15 -1.12 -19.83
N LEU A 44 17.66 -2.35 -19.72
CA LEU A 44 17.93 -3.21 -20.86
C LEU A 44 16.66 -3.88 -21.36
N TYR A 45 16.51 -4.03 -22.67
CA TYR A 45 15.39 -4.72 -23.28
C TYR A 45 15.76 -5.40 -24.59
N VAL A 46 14.94 -6.38 -24.98
CA VAL A 46 15.02 -7.09 -26.25
C VAL A 46 13.65 -7.05 -26.91
N ALA A 47 13.61 -6.85 -28.23
CA ALA A 47 12.37 -6.82 -29.00
C ALA A 47 12.48 -7.65 -30.28
N PRO A 48 11.87 -8.86 -30.33
CA PRO A 48 11.57 -9.53 -31.59
C PRO A 48 10.43 -8.82 -32.33
N MET A 49 10.60 -8.63 -33.64
CA MET A 49 9.69 -7.85 -34.48
C MET A 49 9.50 -8.52 -35.84
N ALA A 50 8.28 -8.41 -36.38
CA ALA A 50 8.02 -8.55 -37.80
C ALA A 50 8.31 -7.19 -38.48
N LEU A 51 9.08 -7.22 -39.56
CA LEU A 51 9.47 -6.05 -40.34
C LEU A 51 8.75 -6.10 -41.69
N TYR A 52 8.05 -5.04 -42.06
CA TYR A 52 7.58 -4.78 -43.41
C TYR A 52 8.49 -3.72 -44.03
N ASP A 53 9.22 -4.10 -45.08
CA ASP A 53 10.06 -3.20 -45.87
C ASP A 53 9.22 -2.64 -47.01
N GLY A 54 8.92 -1.33 -46.94
CA GLY A 54 8.09 -0.63 -47.91
C GLY A 54 8.78 -0.39 -49.25
N ASP A 55 10.11 -0.38 -49.31
CA ASP A 55 10.84 -0.28 -50.58
C ASP A 55 10.77 -1.59 -51.38
N LEU A 56 10.71 -2.72 -50.66
CA LEU A 56 10.66 -4.07 -51.25
C LEU A 56 9.24 -4.64 -51.35
N ASP A 57 8.27 -4.03 -50.67
CA ASP A 57 6.91 -4.56 -50.45
C ASP A 57 6.93 -6.01 -49.92
N LYS A 58 7.78 -6.26 -48.91
CA LYS A 58 8.03 -7.61 -48.37
C LYS A 58 8.13 -7.62 -46.86
N TRP A 59 7.78 -8.77 -46.29
CA TRP A 59 7.89 -9.05 -44.88
C TRP A 59 9.21 -9.78 -44.54
N GLY A 60 9.67 -9.55 -43.33
CA GLY A 60 10.83 -10.18 -42.73
C GLY A 60 10.76 -10.15 -41.21
N GLY A 61 11.89 -10.44 -40.58
CA GLY A 61 12.03 -10.45 -39.12
C GLY A 61 13.21 -9.61 -38.66
N GLN A 62 13.09 -9.02 -37.48
CA GLN A 62 14.13 -8.25 -36.83
C GLN A 62 14.21 -8.61 -35.35
N LEU A 63 15.43 -8.70 -34.82
CA LEU A 63 15.70 -8.74 -33.40
C LEU A 63 16.42 -7.46 -33.00
N THR A 64 15.89 -6.77 -32.00
CA THR A 64 16.46 -5.53 -31.47
C THR A 64 16.92 -5.74 -30.03
N GLY A 65 18.11 -5.28 -29.70
CA GLY A 65 18.58 -5.12 -28.32
C GLY A 65 18.77 -3.65 -28.01
N GLY A 66 18.33 -3.18 -26.85
CA GLY A 66 18.41 -1.77 -26.51
C GLY A 66 18.57 -1.49 -25.03
N LEU A 67 18.95 -0.25 -24.75
CA LEU A 67 19.06 0.31 -23.43
C LEU A 67 18.32 1.65 -23.35
N TRP A 68 17.56 1.85 -22.29
CA TRP A 68 16.85 3.10 -22.01
C TRP A 68 17.43 3.78 -20.77
N ARG A 69 17.56 5.11 -20.81
CA ARG A 69 17.95 5.94 -19.69
C ARG A 69 16.95 7.06 -19.46
N TYR A 70 16.50 7.20 -18.22
CA TYR A 70 15.70 8.33 -17.81
C TYR A 70 16.57 9.59 -17.64
N LEU A 71 16.05 10.73 -18.12
CA LEU A 71 16.71 12.04 -17.96
C LEU A 71 16.27 12.77 -16.70
N MET A 72 15.13 12.37 -16.14
CA MET A 72 14.54 12.90 -14.92
C MET A 72 13.98 11.75 -14.07
N ASN A 73 13.16 12.04 -13.07
CA ASN A 73 12.52 11.01 -12.27
C ASN A 73 11.83 9.96 -13.19
N PRO A 74 12.17 8.66 -13.07
CA PRO A 74 11.63 7.60 -13.91
C PRO A 74 10.09 7.53 -13.97
N ASN A 75 9.40 8.10 -12.99
CA ASN A 75 7.94 8.21 -12.94
C ASN A 75 7.34 9.24 -13.90
N PHE A 76 8.14 10.11 -14.54
CA PHE A 76 7.68 10.98 -15.63
C PHE A 76 7.91 10.38 -17.02
N GLY A 77 8.76 9.36 -17.13
CA GLY A 77 8.87 8.57 -18.36
C GLY A 77 9.71 9.22 -19.46
N ILE A 78 10.34 10.36 -19.21
CA ILE A 78 11.17 11.10 -20.18
C ILE A 78 12.59 10.52 -20.19
N GLY A 79 13.07 10.17 -21.38
CA GLY A 79 14.36 9.50 -21.51
C GLY A 79 14.87 9.36 -22.94
N LEU A 80 16.04 8.72 -23.02
CA LEU A 80 16.75 8.40 -24.25
C LEU A 80 16.91 6.89 -24.38
N ALA A 81 16.91 6.39 -25.61
CA ALA A 81 17.21 5.01 -25.94
C ALA A 81 18.34 4.90 -26.97
N GLY A 82 19.21 3.91 -26.78
CA GLY A 82 20.15 3.43 -27.78
C GLY A 82 19.82 1.99 -28.12
N GLU A 83 19.72 1.66 -29.41
CA GLU A 83 19.42 0.29 -29.85
C GLU A 83 20.38 -0.17 -30.94
N GLY A 84 20.66 -1.47 -30.96
CA GLY A 84 21.19 -2.18 -32.11
C GLY A 84 20.20 -3.23 -32.59
N TYR A 85 20.15 -3.44 -33.90
CA TYR A 85 19.27 -4.45 -34.49
C TYR A 85 19.96 -5.30 -35.56
N LEU A 86 19.43 -6.50 -35.73
CA LEU A 86 19.75 -7.42 -36.82
C LEU A 86 18.43 -7.97 -37.36
N GLY A 87 18.23 -7.90 -38.66
CA GLY A 87 17.03 -8.42 -39.32
C GLY A 87 17.31 -8.98 -40.69
N ALA A 88 16.29 -9.60 -41.29
CA ALA A 88 16.34 -10.07 -42.65
C ALA A 88 14.97 -9.97 -43.33
N VAL A 89 14.96 -9.48 -44.56
CA VAL A 89 13.79 -9.42 -45.45
C VAL A 89 14.18 -10.07 -46.77
N ASP A 90 13.39 -11.01 -47.26
CA ASP A 90 13.64 -11.67 -48.56
C ASP A 90 15.06 -12.25 -48.70
N SER A 91 15.54 -12.94 -47.65
CA SER A 91 16.92 -13.48 -47.54
C SER A 91 18.04 -12.44 -47.52
N ARG A 92 17.73 -11.14 -47.47
CA ARG A 92 18.71 -10.06 -47.35
C ARG A 92 18.79 -9.62 -45.89
N THR A 93 19.96 -9.77 -45.28
CA THR A 93 20.19 -9.34 -43.90
C THR A 93 20.45 -7.83 -43.85
N ASP A 94 19.95 -7.17 -42.80
CA ASP A 94 20.27 -5.78 -42.47
C ASP A 94 20.57 -5.66 -40.97
N SER A 95 21.39 -4.69 -40.62
CA SER A 95 21.73 -4.37 -39.24
C SER A 95 21.99 -2.89 -39.12
N GLY A 96 21.77 -2.34 -37.93
CA GLY A 96 21.92 -0.91 -37.73
C GLY A 96 21.84 -0.49 -36.28
N LEU A 97 21.91 0.81 -36.08
CA LEU A 97 21.83 1.46 -34.78
C LEU A 97 20.69 2.49 -34.78
N ARG A 98 20.09 2.70 -33.61
CA ARG A 98 19.05 3.71 -33.40
C ARG A 98 19.37 4.54 -32.17
N ALA A 99 19.09 5.83 -32.26
CA ALA A 99 19.10 6.75 -31.13
C ALA A 99 17.75 7.45 -31.05
N LEU A 100 17.11 7.37 -29.88
CA LEU A 100 15.72 7.80 -29.68
C LEU A 100 15.61 8.66 -28.44
N ALA A 101 14.71 9.64 -28.49
CA ALA A 101 14.20 10.34 -27.33
C ALA A 101 12.68 10.10 -27.23
N GLY A 102 12.15 10.07 -26.01
CA GLY A 102 10.71 9.87 -25.88
C GLY A 102 10.13 10.07 -24.50
N VAL A 103 8.81 9.96 -24.46
CA VAL A 103 7.99 10.13 -23.26
C VAL A 103 7.12 8.88 -23.10
N LYS A 104 7.55 7.97 -22.22
CA LYS A 104 6.84 6.70 -21.95
C LYS A 104 5.41 6.90 -21.43
N MET A 105 5.07 8.09 -20.92
CA MET A 105 3.71 8.45 -20.51
C MET A 105 2.73 8.44 -21.70
N PHE A 106 3.14 9.00 -22.83
CA PHE A 106 2.31 9.08 -24.04
C PHE A 106 2.61 7.96 -25.05
N PHE A 107 3.42 6.97 -24.67
CA PHE A 107 3.87 5.87 -25.54
C PHE A 107 4.73 6.29 -26.74
N LEU A 108 5.11 7.57 -26.83
CA LEU A 108 5.75 8.16 -28.00
C LEU A 108 7.27 8.23 -27.85
N GLN A 109 7.99 7.84 -28.91
CA GLN A 109 9.42 8.06 -29.05
C GLN A 109 9.72 8.44 -30.51
N ALA A 110 10.77 9.24 -30.73
CA ALA A 110 11.22 9.63 -32.05
C ALA A 110 12.75 9.76 -32.06
N GLY A 111 13.36 9.61 -33.23
CA GLY A 111 14.79 9.75 -33.39
C GLY A 111 15.29 9.34 -34.75
N ILE A 112 16.49 8.78 -34.76
CA ILE A 112 17.23 8.42 -35.98
C ILE A 112 17.58 6.93 -36.01
N ASP A 113 17.50 6.33 -37.18
CA ASP A 113 17.93 4.97 -37.51
C ASP A 113 19.05 5.06 -38.56
N TYR A 114 20.16 4.38 -38.33
CA TYR A 114 21.23 4.24 -39.30
C TYR A 114 21.35 2.76 -39.71
N SER A 115 21.12 2.46 -40.99
CA SER A 115 21.32 1.11 -41.55
C SER A 115 22.73 0.99 -42.10
N PHE A 116 23.46 -0.04 -41.64
CA PHE A 116 24.82 -0.32 -42.14
C PHE A 116 24.82 -0.85 -43.57
N ARG A 117 23.76 -1.53 -43.98
CA ARG A 117 23.68 -2.09 -45.33
C ARG A 117 23.36 -1.03 -46.37
N LYS A 118 22.40 -0.15 -46.05
CA LYS A 118 21.98 0.93 -46.97
C LYS A 118 22.91 2.15 -46.89
N ASP A 119 23.69 2.27 -45.81
CA ASP A 119 24.51 3.46 -45.49
C ASP A 119 23.65 4.74 -45.44
N GLU A 120 22.46 4.62 -44.86
CA GLU A 120 21.42 5.65 -44.84
C GLU A 120 20.96 5.97 -43.42
N LEU A 121 20.71 7.25 -43.20
CA LEU A 121 20.15 7.78 -41.97
C LEU A 121 18.68 8.17 -42.18
N ASP A 122 17.80 7.55 -41.39
CA ASP A 122 16.35 7.72 -41.49
C ASP A 122 15.76 8.26 -40.21
N ALA A 123 14.67 9.02 -40.32
CA ALA A 123 13.82 9.30 -39.17
C ALA A 123 13.06 8.03 -38.76
N ILE A 124 12.85 7.87 -37.45
CA ILE A 124 12.04 6.80 -36.87
C ILE A 124 11.07 7.37 -35.84
N PHE A 125 9.82 6.91 -35.91
CA PHE A 125 8.78 7.19 -34.91
C PHE A 125 8.32 5.88 -34.28
N ARG A 126 8.10 5.88 -32.98
CA ARG A 126 7.69 4.70 -32.22
C ARG A 126 6.49 4.95 -31.35
N LEU A 127 5.59 3.97 -31.37
CA LEU A 127 4.54 3.78 -30.38
C LEU A 127 4.83 2.51 -29.58
N GLU A 128 4.92 2.63 -28.25
CA GLU A 128 5.14 1.48 -27.36
C GLU A 128 4.18 1.50 -26.17
N PHE A 129 3.22 0.57 -26.13
CA PHE A 129 2.17 0.50 -25.11
C PHE A 129 1.93 -0.92 -24.61
N PRO A 130 1.56 -1.10 -23.33
CA PRO A 130 1.22 -2.42 -22.80
C PRO A 130 -0.15 -2.88 -23.30
N LEU A 131 -0.27 -4.15 -23.69
CA LEU A 131 -1.55 -4.75 -24.06
C LEU A 131 -2.42 -5.13 -22.85
N ARG A 132 -1.78 -5.35 -21.70
CA ARG A 132 -2.41 -5.69 -20.42
C ARG A 132 -1.59 -5.07 -19.29
N ARG A 133 -2.25 -4.82 -18.17
CA ARG A 133 -1.62 -4.33 -16.94
C ARG A 133 -0.56 -5.32 -16.43
N GLY A 134 0.68 -4.85 -16.27
CA GLY A 134 1.86 -5.69 -15.97
C GLY A 134 2.49 -6.37 -17.20
N GLY A 135 2.00 -6.07 -18.40
CA GLY A 135 2.45 -6.64 -19.66
C GLY A 135 1.82 -7.99 -20.00
N LEU A 136 2.01 -8.46 -21.25
CA LEU A 136 1.32 -9.62 -21.81
C LEU A 136 1.46 -10.91 -20.97
N PHE A 137 2.65 -11.15 -20.40
CA PHE A 137 2.96 -12.33 -19.59
C PHE A 137 3.22 -12.00 -18.10
N GLY A 138 2.82 -10.82 -17.62
CA GLY A 138 3.13 -10.38 -16.26
C GLY A 138 4.63 -10.16 -16.00
N ARG A 139 5.38 -9.79 -17.05
CA ARG A 139 6.83 -9.54 -17.02
C ARG A 139 7.18 -8.19 -17.65
N GLY A 140 6.24 -7.24 -17.64
CA GLY A 140 6.46 -5.87 -18.11
C GLY A 140 6.55 -5.69 -19.64
N GLY A 141 6.21 -6.72 -20.42
CA GLY A 141 6.29 -6.68 -21.88
C GLY A 141 5.26 -5.74 -22.50
N LYS A 142 5.62 -5.10 -23.62
CA LYS A 142 4.79 -4.11 -24.33
C LYS A 142 4.74 -4.38 -25.81
N PHE A 143 3.66 -3.96 -26.46
CA PHE A 143 3.57 -3.94 -27.91
C PHE A 143 4.28 -2.71 -28.45
N ARG A 144 4.99 -2.87 -29.56
CA ARG A 144 5.83 -1.85 -30.19
C ARG A 144 5.51 -1.77 -31.67
N VAL A 145 5.33 -0.55 -32.15
CA VAL A 145 5.25 -0.19 -33.56
C VAL A 145 6.33 0.82 -33.86
N ASP A 146 7.23 0.52 -34.78
CA ASP A 146 8.15 1.51 -35.36
C ASP A 146 7.71 1.86 -36.78
N TRP A 147 7.79 3.13 -37.13
CA TRP A 147 7.55 3.65 -38.47
C TRP A 147 8.78 4.40 -38.97
N LEU A 148 9.28 4.01 -40.14
CA LEU A 148 10.42 4.63 -40.82
C LEU A 148 9.92 5.28 -42.13
N PRO A 149 9.55 6.58 -42.12
CA PRO A 149 9.02 7.24 -43.31
C PRO A 149 10.02 7.30 -44.47
N GLY A 150 11.32 7.42 -44.19
CA GLY A 150 12.37 7.53 -45.22
C GLY A 150 12.61 6.23 -46.02
N ARG A 151 12.18 5.08 -45.49
CA ARG A 151 12.34 3.75 -46.12
C ARG A 151 11.04 3.25 -46.74
N GLY A 152 10.48 4.00 -47.68
CA GLY A 152 9.25 3.61 -48.36
C GLY A 152 8.06 3.42 -47.41
N HIS A 153 8.04 4.13 -46.27
CA HIS A 153 7.11 3.90 -45.16
C HIS A 153 7.15 2.47 -44.58
N SER A 154 8.36 1.99 -44.27
CA SER A 154 8.54 0.70 -43.59
C SER A 154 7.99 0.70 -42.16
N PHE A 155 7.50 -0.46 -41.71
CA PHE A 155 6.94 -0.65 -40.38
C PHE A 155 7.52 -1.86 -39.68
N ASN A 156 7.79 -1.73 -38.37
CA ASN A 156 8.11 -2.87 -37.51
C ASN A 156 7.01 -3.07 -36.47
N PHE A 157 6.54 -4.29 -36.31
CA PHE A 157 5.55 -4.67 -35.29
C PHE A 157 6.12 -5.75 -34.40
N GLY A 158 6.13 -5.55 -33.09
CA GLY A 158 6.75 -6.51 -32.19
C GLY A 158 6.39 -6.37 -30.72
N LEU A 159 7.10 -7.13 -29.90
CA LEU A 159 6.96 -7.10 -28.45
C LEU A 159 8.29 -6.72 -27.81
N THR A 160 8.32 -5.67 -27.00
CA THR A 160 9.49 -5.31 -26.18
C THR A 160 9.41 -6.05 -24.84
N PHE A 161 10.49 -6.74 -24.46
CA PHE A 161 10.64 -7.42 -23.17
C PHE A 161 11.78 -6.82 -22.36
N PRO A 162 11.56 -6.48 -21.08
CA PRO A 162 12.64 -6.04 -20.21
C PRO A 162 13.60 -7.22 -19.92
N PHE A 163 14.90 -6.93 -19.90
CA PHE A 163 15.96 -7.90 -19.64
C PHE A 163 16.71 -7.54 -18.36
N GLY A 164 16.98 -8.54 -17.50
CA GLY A 164 17.67 -8.31 -16.22
C GLY A 164 16.87 -7.52 -15.19
N GLN A 165 15.54 -7.41 -15.36
CA GLN A 165 14.66 -6.59 -14.51
C GLN A 165 13.59 -7.47 -13.84
N PRO A 166 13.93 -8.20 -12.77
CA PRO A 166 13.09 -9.29 -12.22
C PRO A 166 11.73 -8.85 -11.66
N TYR A 167 11.61 -7.56 -11.30
CA TYR A 167 10.41 -7.00 -10.67
C TYR A 167 9.42 -6.34 -11.66
N LYS A 168 9.83 -6.11 -12.91
CA LYS A 168 8.94 -5.53 -13.94
C LYS A 168 7.74 -6.45 -14.20
N GLY A 169 6.55 -5.85 -14.22
CA GLY A 169 5.28 -6.53 -14.42
C GLY A 169 4.70 -7.21 -13.18
N LYS A 170 5.37 -7.12 -12.01
CA LYS A 170 4.99 -7.86 -10.80
C LYS A 170 4.63 -7.01 -9.58
N THR A 171 5.08 -5.76 -9.54
CA THR A 171 5.02 -4.93 -8.32
C THR A 171 3.69 -4.22 -8.06
N ARG A 172 2.65 -4.52 -8.84
CA ARG A 172 1.28 -4.04 -8.62
C ARG A 172 0.28 -5.13 -8.95
N THR A 173 -0.93 -4.97 -8.43
CA THR A 173 -2.07 -5.83 -8.75
C THR A 173 -2.43 -5.76 -10.23
N LYS A 174 -2.89 -6.88 -10.79
CA LYS A 174 -3.39 -6.95 -12.19
C LYS A 174 -4.74 -6.26 -12.37
N GLN A 175 -5.50 -6.08 -11.28
CA GLN A 175 -6.76 -5.36 -11.26
C GLN A 175 -6.57 -4.06 -10.48
N ASP A 176 -6.96 -2.95 -11.09
CA ASP A 176 -6.87 -1.59 -10.53
C ASP A 176 -8.16 -1.15 -9.81
N ARG A 177 -9.16 -2.04 -9.78
CA ARG A 177 -10.50 -1.79 -9.24
C ARG A 177 -11.11 -3.04 -8.64
N VAL A 178 -11.94 -2.85 -7.63
CA VAL A 178 -12.82 -3.87 -7.08
C VAL A 178 -14.15 -3.83 -7.84
N THR A 179 -14.69 -4.99 -8.19
CA THR A 179 -16.00 -5.08 -8.85
C THR A 179 -17.07 -5.29 -7.81
N LEU A 180 -17.95 -4.30 -7.65
CA LEU A 180 -19.12 -4.42 -6.78
C LEU A 180 -20.21 -5.26 -7.48
N PRO A 181 -21.08 -5.92 -6.72
CA PRO A 181 -22.26 -6.58 -7.30
C PRO A 181 -23.07 -5.59 -8.14
N PRO A 182 -23.57 -5.98 -9.32
CA PRO A 182 -24.36 -5.08 -10.16
C PRO A 182 -25.69 -4.75 -9.47
N PRO A 183 -26.22 -3.53 -9.64
CA PRO A 183 -27.56 -3.19 -9.17
C PRO A 183 -28.61 -4.05 -9.89
N ARG A 184 -29.66 -4.46 -9.18
CA ARG A 184 -30.81 -5.12 -9.80
C ARG A 184 -31.69 -4.09 -10.52
N GLU A 185 -32.23 -4.44 -11.68
CA GLU A 185 -33.25 -3.62 -12.33
C GLU A 185 -34.50 -3.51 -11.44
N LYS A 186 -35.12 -2.32 -11.47
CA LYS A 186 -36.30 -1.99 -10.68
C LYS A 186 -37.44 -2.95 -11.03
N SER A 187 -38.05 -3.58 -10.03
CA SER A 187 -39.31 -4.28 -10.25
C SER A 187 -40.43 -3.24 -10.40
N GLU A 188 -41.05 -3.12 -11.57
CA GLU A 188 -42.19 -2.22 -11.75
C GLU A 188 -43.49 -2.97 -11.38
N ILE A 189 -44.04 -2.71 -10.18
CA ILE A 189 -45.34 -3.27 -9.78
C ILE A 189 -46.26 -2.18 -9.23
N SER A 190 -47.52 -2.19 -9.65
CA SER A 190 -48.60 -1.27 -9.27
C SER A 190 -48.88 -1.20 -7.75
N GLU A 191 -48.58 -2.26 -6.99
CA GLU A 191 -48.64 -2.27 -5.51
C GLU A 191 -47.64 -1.29 -4.88
N GLU A 192 -46.47 -1.06 -5.49
CA GLU A 192 -45.45 -0.12 -4.99
C GLU A 192 -45.95 1.33 -5.03
N ILE A 193 -46.76 1.70 -6.03
CA ILE A 193 -47.28 3.07 -6.20
C ILE A 193 -48.24 3.44 -5.06
N ALA A 194 -49.11 2.51 -4.66
CA ALA A 194 -50.03 2.71 -3.55
C ALA A 194 -49.29 2.82 -2.21
N LEU A 195 -48.22 2.04 -2.02
CA LEU A 195 -47.38 2.09 -0.83
C LEU A 195 -46.54 3.37 -0.77
N ALA A 196 -46.00 3.80 -1.91
CA ALA A 196 -45.20 5.02 -2.06
C ALA A 196 -45.99 6.27 -1.62
N SER A 197 -47.29 6.36 -1.94
CA SER A 197 -48.11 7.51 -1.52
C SER A 197 -48.29 7.64 0.00
N LYS A 198 -48.27 6.54 0.75
CA LYS A 198 -48.41 6.55 2.22
C LYS A 198 -47.08 6.77 2.95
N LEU A 199 -46.00 6.20 2.42
CA LEU A 199 -44.67 6.22 3.03
C LEU A 199 -43.81 7.40 2.57
N GLY A 200 -44.13 7.98 1.41
CA GLY A 200 -43.37 9.04 0.72
C GLY A 200 -42.93 10.18 1.64
N PRO A 201 -43.83 10.88 2.35
CA PRO A 201 -43.45 12.03 3.18
C PRO A 201 -42.43 11.69 4.29
N VAL A 202 -42.57 10.50 4.90
CA VAL A 202 -41.65 10.06 5.97
C VAL A 202 -40.30 9.65 5.40
N LEU A 203 -40.28 9.01 4.22
CA LEU A 203 -39.06 8.64 3.53
C LEU A 203 -38.33 9.87 2.94
N GLU A 204 -39.06 10.90 2.52
CA GLU A 204 -38.48 12.20 2.11
C GLU A 204 -37.80 12.89 3.29
N GLN A 205 -38.43 12.90 4.47
CA GLN A 205 -37.84 13.41 5.71
C GLN A 205 -36.56 12.64 6.09
N ALA A 206 -36.60 11.30 6.00
CA ALA A 206 -35.41 10.48 6.20
C ALA A 206 -34.32 10.81 5.16
N GLY A 207 -34.69 11.02 3.90
CA GLY A 207 -33.78 11.42 2.82
C GLY A 207 -33.10 12.76 3.09
N HIS A 208 -33.87 13.76 3.53
CA HIS A 208 -33.35 15.08 3.92
C HIS A 208 -32.32 14.97 5.04
N ALA A 209 -32.70 14.35 6.15
CA ALA A 209 -31.83 14.18 7.31
C ALA A 209 -30.57 13.37 6.95
N ALA A 210 -30.72 12.29 6.17
CA ALA A 210 -29.59 11.48 5.70
C ALA A 210 -28.61 12.30 4.85
N SER A 211 -29.10 13.21 4.01
CA SER A 211 -28.24 14.07 3.20
C SER A 211 -27.41 15.04 4.05
N TRP A 212 -27.96 15.54 5.16
CA TRP A 212 -27.25 16.41 6.09
C TRP A 212 -26.28 15.67 6.99
N ILE A 213 -26.62 14.46 7.45
CA ILE A 213 -25.67 13.55 8.11
C ILE A 213 -24.43 13.39 7.22
N ASN A 214 -24.61 13.07 5.93
CA ASN A 214 -23.50 12.91 4.99
C ASN A 214 -22.63 14.16 4.89
N LYS A 215 -23.26 15.33 4.69
CA LYS A 215 -22.57 16.62 4.63
C LYS A 215 -21.78 16.96 5.90
N TYR A 216 -22.30 16.60 7.07
CA TYR A 216 -21.63 16.84 8.35
C TYR A 216 -20.49 15.85 8.64
N THR A 217 -20.61 14.59 8.22
CA THR A 217 -19.62 13.55 8.49
C THR A 217 -18.48 13.49 7.48
N THR A 218 -18.74 13.90 6.24
CA THR A 218 -17.73 13.97 5.18
C THR A 218 -17.70 15.38 4.59
N PRO A 219 -17.41 16.42 5.39
CA PRO A 219 -17.38 17.77 4.88
C PRO A 219 -16.18 17.93 3.95
N PHE A 220 -16.43 18.11 2.66
CA PHE A 220 -15.40 18.54 1.73
C PHE A 220 -15.46 20.06 1.56
N PHE A 221 -14.46 20.72 2.13
CA PHE A 221 -14.18 22.12 1.86
C PHE A 221 -12.82 22.15 1.16
N ASP A 222 -12.80 22.38 -0.15
CA ASP A 222 -11.54 22.68 -0.84
C ASP A 222 -11.03 24.01 -0.27
N GLN A 223 -9.90 23.95 0.44
CA GLN A 223 -9.26 25.10 1.08
C GLN A 223 -7.94 25.43 0.39
N GLU A 224 -7.81 25.13 -0.90
CA GLU A 224 -6.57 25.43 -1.62
C GLU A 224 -6.42 26.96 -1.78
N LEU A 225 -5.75 27.57 -0.79
CA LEU A 225 -5.55 29.02 -0.67
C LEU A 225 -4.79 29.63 -1.86
N SER A 226 -4.14 28.81 -2.68
CA SER A 226 -3.47 29.22 -3.92
C SER A 226 -4.41 29.45 -5.09
N LYS A 227 -5.69 29.04 -5.01
CA LYS A 227 -6.61 29.06 -6.15
C LYS A 227 -7.44 30.37 -6.31
N GLY A 228 -7.10 31.43 -5.57
CA GLY A 228 -7.63 32.78 -5.79
C GLY A 228 -8.95 33.12 -5.08
N GLU A 229 -9.46 34.33 -5.29
CA GLU A 229 -10.61 34.90 -4.54
C GLU A 229 -11.96 34.21 -4.85
N ASP A 230 -12.19 33.74 -6.08
CA ASP A 230 -13.46 33.11 -6.46
C ASP A 230 -13.68 31.79 -5.72
N GLU A 231 -12.63 31.00 -5.52
CA GLU A 231 -12.71 29.76 -4.77
C GLU A 231 -12.85 30.00 -3.26
N LEU A 232 -12.18 31.03 -2.75
CA LEU A 232 -12.40 31.50 -1.37
C LEU A 232 -13.86 31.97 -1.17
N ALA A 233 -14.46 32.64 -2.16
CA ALA A 233 -15.86 33.04 -2.11
C ALA A 233 -16.79 31.81 -2.09
N ALA A 234 -16.55 30.82 -2.95
CA ALA A 234 -17.30 29.56 -2.97
C ALA A 234 -17.16 28.77 -1.65
N PHE A 235 -15.96 28.74 -1.07
CA PHE A 235 -15.72 28.18 0.27
C PHE A 235 -16.53 28.91 1.34
N ARG A 236 -16.48 30.26 1.37
CA ARG A 236 -17.25 31.07 2.31
C ARG A 236 -18.74 30.83 2.16
N GLU A 237 -19.27 30.77 0.94
CA GLU A 237 -20.69 30.50 0.68
C GLU A 237 -21.09 29.12 1.23
N LYS A 238 -20.30 28.07 0.97
CA LYS A 238 -20.54 26.74 1.55
C LYS A 238 -20.54 26.78 3.08
N VAL A 239 -19.55 27.40 3.70
CA VAL A 239 -19.50 27.55 5.18
C VAL A 239 -20.72 28.30 5.71
N GLN A 240 -21.16 29.36 5.03
CA GLN A 240 -22.37 30.10 5.41
C GLN A 240 -23.63 29.25 5.28
N SER A 241 -23.75 28.42 4.23
CA SER A 241 -24.88 27.50 4.10
C SER A 241 -24.96 26.49 5.25
N PHE A 242 -23.81 25.96 5.71
CA PHE A 242 -23.75 25.08 6.86
C PHE A 242 -24.14 25.80 8.16
N LYS A 243 -23.65 27.02 8.36
CA LYS A 243 -24.03 27.86 9.50
C LYS A 243 -25.52 28.20 9.49
N ALA A 244 -26.09 28.51 8.33
CA ALA A 244 -27.51 28.80 8.18
C ALA A 244 -28.36 27.58 8.54
N HIS A 245 -28.00 26.38 8.04
CA HIS A 245 -28.70 25.15 8.38
C HIS A 245 -28.59 24.82 9.87
N LEU A 246 -27.38 24.85 10.43
CA LEU A 246 -27.14 24.58 11.86
C LEU A 246 -28.01 25.46 12.78
N ASN A 247 -28.22 26.73 12.42
CA ASN A 247 -28.96 27.70 13.22
C ASN A 247 -30.46 27.78 12.86
N LEU A 248 -30.92 27.09 11.81
CA LEU A 248 -32.32 27.09 11.43
C LEU A 248 -33.13 26.36 12.51
N MET A 249 -34.13 27.02 13.08
CA MET A 249 -34.99 26.43 14.10
C MET A 249 -36.40 26.23 13.53
N ASP A 250 -36.98 25.05 13.76
CA ASP A 250 -38.36 24.75 13.41
C ASP A 250 -39.01 23.79 14.43
N ALA A 251 -40.26 23.37 14.18
CA ALA A 251 -41.00 22.51 15.09
C ALA A 251 -40.34 21.12 15.31
N GLN A 252 -39.57 20.64 14.34
CA GLN A 252 -38.84 19.39 14.39
C GLN A 252 -37.42 19.55 14.95
N TYR A 253 -36.83 20.74 14.79
CA TYR A 253 -35.47 21.12 15.21
C TYR A 253 -35.50 22.41 16.06
N PRO A 254 -36.03 22.36 17.30
CA PRO A 254 -36.19 23.57 18.13
C PRO A 254 -34.87 24.21 18.57
N GLU A 255 -33.78 23.43 18.58
CA GLU A 255 -32.43 23.87 18.99
C GLU A 255 -31.47 24.01 17.80
N GLY A 256 -31.97 23.94 16.57
CA GLY A 256 -31.15 23.96 15.36
C GLY A 256 -30.95 22.58 14.72
N HIS A 257 -30.61 22.55 13.43
CA HIS A 257 -30.27 21.32 12.70
C HIS A 257 -28.83 20.88 12.96
N THR A 258 -28.49 20.58 14.22
CA THR A 258 -27.17 20.01 14.54
C THR A 258 -26.97 18.63 13.93
N HIS A 259 -25.72 18.18 13.77
CA HIS A 259 -25.42 16.81 13.34
C HIS A 259 -26.17 15.76 14.17
N TYR A 260 -26.20 15.94 15.50
CA TYR A 260 -26.91 15.06 16.42
C TYR A 260 -28.44 15.09 16.19
N ALA A 261 -29.03 16.28 16.01
CA ALA A 261 -30.45 16.42 15.76
C ALA A 261 -30.89 15.80 14.42
N GLU A 262 -30.07 15.94 13.38
CA GLU A 262 -30.30 15.30 12.07
C GLU A 262 -30.22 13.77 12.16
N ALA A 263 -29.24 13.23 12.88
CA ALA A 263 -29.17 11.79 13.14
C ALA A 263 -30.45 11.29 13.86
N LEU A 264 -30.89 11.98 14.91
CA LEU A 264 -32.13 11.63 15.61
C LEU A 264 -33.38 11.74 14.71
N ALA A 265 -33.46 12.78 13.87
CA ALA A 265 -34.56 12.96 12.92
C ALA A 265 -34.61 11.82 11.89
N TYR A 266 -33.45 11.46 11.32
CA TYR A 266 -33.32 10.31 10.43
C TYR A 266 -33.84 9.03 11.08
N HIS A 267 -33.33 8.66 12.27
CA HIS A 267 -33.76 7.40 12.90
C HIS A 267 -35.24 7.41 13.28
N ARG A 268 -35.79 8.54 13.74
CA ARG A 268 -37.24 8.68 14.02
C ARG A 268 -38.08 8.48 12.76
N ALA A 269 -37.68 9.05 11.63
CA ALA A 269 -38.35 8.86 10.36
C ALA A 269 -38.31 7.39 9.91
N ILE A 270 -37.18 6.71 10.08
CA ILE A 270 -37.07 5.27 9.79
C ILE A 270 -38.00 4.44 10.70
N ASP A 271 -38.03 4.69 12.01
CA ASP A 271 -38.94 3.98 12.93
C ASP A 271 -40.41 4.20 12.55
N GLN A 272 -40.76 5.42 12.15
CA GLN A 272 -42.10 5.76 11.69
C GLN A 272 -42.46 5.07 10.36
N ALA A 273 -41.53 5.01 9.41
CA ALA A 273 -41.75 4.33 8.13
C ALA A 273 -42.05 2.83 8.32
N PHE A 274 -41.25 2.14 9.14
CA PHE A 274 -41.51 0.73 9.46
C PHE A 274 -42.79 0.54 10.26
N THR A 275 -43.10 1.42 11.22
CA THR A 275 -44.37 1.39 11.96
C THR A 275 -45.57 1.53 11.02
N LEU A 276 -45.50 2.42 10.03
CA LEU A 276 -46.56 2.61 9.04
C LEU A 276 -46.68 1.41 8.10
N ALA A 277 -45.56 0.82 7.69
CA ALA A 277 -45.53 -0.36 6.82
C ALA A 277 -46.21 -1.59 7.45
N VAL A 278 -46.07 -1.76 8.76
CA VAL A 278 -46.62 -2.93 9.48
C VAL A 278 -47.93 -2.64 10.20
N LYS A 279 -48.48 -1.43 10.09
CA LYS A 279 -49.74 -1.06 10.74
C LYS A 279 -50.92 -1.84 10.14
N GLY A 280 -51.49 -2.76 10.91
CA GLY A 280 -52.75 -3.45 10.58
C GLY A 280 -53.98 -2.79 11.22
N SER A 281 -55.15 -3.42 11.11
CA SER A 281 -56.42 -3.02 11.76
C SER A 281 -56.46 -3.26 13.29
N GLY A 282 -55.34 -3.63 13.91
CA GLY A 282 -55.21 -3.92 15.34
C GLY A 282 -54.71 -2.74 16.19
N GLU A 283 -54.39 -3.01 17.46
CA GLU A 283 -53.95 -2.00 18.44
C GLU A 283 -52.69 -1.23 18.00
N VAL A 284 -52.75 0.10 18.17
CA VAL A 284 -51.68 1.05 17.79
C VAL A 284 -50.37 0.80 18.55
N SER A 285 -50.43 0.36 19.82
CA SER A 285 -49.25 0.13 20.66
C SER A 285 -48.38 -1.03 20.15
N ARG A 286 -48.99 -2.17 19.81
CA ARG A 286 -48.28 -3.34 19.26
C ARG A 286 -47.65 -3.04 17.90
N SER A 287 -48.29 -2.22 17.07
CA SER A 287 -47.75 -1.82 15.77
C SER A 287 -46.48 -0.97 15.91
N LYS A 288 -46.41 -0.12 16.94
CA LYS A 288 -45.25 0.72 17.25
C LYS A 288 -44.06 -0.09 17.77
N GLU A 289 -44.29 -1.03 18.68
CA GLU A 289 -43.25 -1.93 19.19
C GLU A 289 -42.68 -2.84 18.08
N ASN A 290 -43.55 -3.42 17.26
CA ASN A 290 -43.13 -4.22 16.11
C ASN A 290 -42.36 -3.39 15.09
N GLY A 291 -42.83 -2.18 14.76
CA GLY A 291 -42.15 -1.27 13.83
C GLY A 291 -40.74 -0.90 14.29
N ALA A 292 -40.56 -0.55 15.56
CA ALA A 292 -39.25 -0.22 16.13
C ALA A 292 -38.28 -1.41 16.10
N ARG A 293 -38.75 -2.61 16.50
CA ARG A 293 -37.92 -3.83 16.46
C ARG A 293 -37.49 -4.20 15.04
N ILE A 294 -38.38 -4.03 14.05
CA ILE A 294 -38.07 -4.28 12.64
C ILE A 294 -37.06 -3.25 12.12
N ALA A 295 -37.24 -1.98 12.48
CA ALA A 295 -36.32 -0.91 12.11
C ALA A 295 -34.90 -1.14 12.69
N ASP A 296 -34.79 -1.68 13.90
CA ASP A 296 -33.51 -2.03 14.52
C ASP A 296 -32.78 -3.16 13.78
N GLU A 297 -33.50 -4.23 13.39
CA GLU A 297 -32.88 -5.28 12.58
C GLU A 297 -32.51 -4.76 11.18
N ALA A 298 -33.36 -3.94 10.55
CA ALA A 298 -33.07 -3.32 9.26
C ALA A 298 -31.77 -2.48 9.31
N ARG A 299 -31.58 -1.67 10.36
CA ARG A 299 -30.33 -0.89 10.55
C ARG A 299 -29.11 -1.78 10.71
N LYS A 300 -29.23 -2.86 11.49
CA LYS A 300 -28.15 -3.83 11.69
C LYS A 300 -27.75 -4.49 10.37
N ILE A 301 -28.72 -4.91 9.56
CA ILE A 301 -28.49 -5.51 8.25
C ILE A 301 -27.84 -4.50 7.29
N LEU A 302 -28.35 -3.26 7.22
CA LEU A 302 -27.74 -2.20 6.40
C LEU A 302 -26.29 -1.92 6.84
N LEU A 303 -26.02 -1.87 8.14
CA LEU A 303 -24.67 -1.68 8.67
C LEU A 303 -23.73 -2.81 8.27
N GLU A 304 -24.12 -4.06 8.52
CA GLU A 304 -23.27 -5.25 8.36
C GLU A 304 -23.10 -5.68 6.89
N ASP A 305 -24.16 -5.56 6.09
CA ASP A 305 -24.19 -6.12 4.73
C ASP A 305 -24.03 -5.06 3.63
N VAL A 306 -24.15 -3.76 3.96
CA VAL A 306 -24.03 -2.66 2.97
C VAL A 306 -22.94 -1.67 3.36
N ILE A 307 -23.07 -1.00 4.51
CA ILE A 307 -22.20 0.12 4.90
C ILE A 307 -20.76 -0.35 5.13
N ILE A 308 -20.57 -1.32 6.03
CA ILE A 308 -19.22 -1.81 6.36
C ILE A 308 -18.52 -2.44 5.15
N PRO A 309 -19.15 -3.35 4.37
CA PRO A 309 -18.52 -3.92 3.18
C PRO A 309 -18.11 -2.87 2.14
N TYR A 310 -18.93 -1.83 1.92
CA TYR A 310 -18.56 -0.75 1.03
C TYR A 310 -17.39 0.08 1.59
N ASN A 311 -17.45 0.48 2.86
CA ASN A 311 -16.44 1.33 3.50
C ASN A 311 -15.08 0.64 3.66
N ARG A 312 -15.03 -0.69 3.77
CA ARG A 312 -13.77 -1.48 3.71
C ARG A 312 -13.00 -1.32 2.40
N LEU A 313 -13.67 -0.83 1.36
CA LEU A 313 -13.07 -0.55 0.05
C LEU A 313 -12.66 0.93 -0.09
N LEU A 314 -12.57 1.69 1.01
CA LEU A 314 -11.97 3.03 1.01
C LEU A 314 -10.53 2.94 0.44
N GLY A 315 -10.15 3.92 -0.37
CA GLY A 315 -8.89 3.93 -1.10
C GLY A 315 -8.86 3.03 -2.35
N GLN A 316 -9.88 2.21 -2.61
CA GLN A 316 -9.97 1.33 -3.78
C GLN A 316 -11.00 1.81 -4.81
N ASN A 317 -10.62 1.76 -6.09
CA ASN A 317 -11.55 2.11 -7.18
C ASN A 317 -12.66 1.08 -7.27
N LYS A 318 -13.87 1.54 -7.58
CA LYS A 318 -15.06 0.70 -7.61
C LYS A 318 -15.62 0.63 -9.02
N LYS A 319 -15.82 -0.58 -9.55
CA LYS A 319 -16.62 -0.84 -10.75
C LYS A 319 -18.05 -1.15 -10.32
N ASN A 320 -19.03 -0.60 -11.04
CA ASN A 320 -20.45 -0.62 -10.65
C ASN A 320 -20.64 0.05 -9.29
N ASP A 321 -20.09 1.25 -9.13
CA ASP A 321 -20.08 2.00 -7.87
C ASP A 321 -21.49 2.40 -7.40
N SER A 322 -22.17 1.48 -6.72
CA SER A 322 -23.52 1.64 -6.17
C SER A 322 -23.71 0.73 -4.95
N LEU A 323 -24.49 1.19 -3.97
CA LEU A 323 -24.90 0.40 -2.81
C LEU A 323 -26.01 -0.60 -3.16
N LEU A 324 -26.75 -0.38 -4.24
CA LEU A 324 -27.90 -1.20 -4.62
C LEU A 324 -27.51 -2.66 -4.93
N GLY A 325 -26.27 -2.90 -5.36
CA GLY A 325 -25.73 -4.25 -5.54
C GLY A 325 -25.66 -5.06 -4.25
N TYR A 326 -25.30 -4.42 -3.13
CA TYR A 326 -25.32 -5.04 -1.80
C TYR A 326 -26.75 -5.26 -1.28
N GLY A 327 -27.71 -4.49 -1.80
CA GLY A 327 -29.12 -4.57 -1.43
C GLY A 327 -29.78 -5.93 -1.63
N VAL A 328 -29.31 -6.73 -2.59
CA VAL A 328 -29.88 -8.06 -2.86
C VAL A 328 -29.67 -8.99 -1.67
N GLN A 329 -28.45 -9.06 -1.14
CA GLN A 329 -28.14 -9.91 0.01
C GLN A 329 -28.81 -9.36 1.28
N ALA A 330 -28.76 -8.05 1.49
CA ALA A 330 -29.40 -7.38 2.61
C ALA A 330 -30.92 -7.63 2.63
N GLY A 331 -31.59 -7.51 1.47
CA GLY A 331 -33.01 -7.77 1.31
C GLY A 331 -33.38 -9.21 1.63
N HIS A 332 -32.65 -10.20 1.07
CA HIS A 332 -32.90 -11.61 1.38
C HIS A 332 -32.73 -11.95 2.86
N ARG A 333 -31.70 -11.41 3.53
CA ARG A 333 -31.49 -11.61 4.97
C ARG A 333 -32.64 -10.99 5.77
N PHE A 334 -33.10 -9.80 5.38
CA PHE A 334 -34.19 -9.11 6.04
C PHE A 334 -35.51 -9.85 5.88
N GLU A 335 -35.86 -10.29 4.67
CA GLU A 335 -37.05 -11.10 4.39
C GLU A 335 -37.04 -12.40 5.20
N GLY A 336 -35.92 -13.13 5.22
CA GLY A 336 -35.78 -14.34 6.02
C GLY A 336 -35.92 -14.09 7.52
N TRP A 337 -35.44 -12.95 8.01
CA TRP A 337 -35.65 -12.56 9.40
C TRP A 337 -37.12 -12.25 9.69
N LEU A 338 -37.82 -11.52 8.80
CA LEU A 338 -39.24 -11.21 8.93
C LEU A 338 -40.07 -12.50 9.00
N ASP A 339 -39.76 -13.49 8.17
CA ASP A 339 -40.44 -14.80 8.15
C ASP A 339 -40.28 -15.59 9.46
N GLN A 340 -39.08 -15.54 10.05
CA GLN A 340 -38.75 -16.35 11.23
C GLN A 340 -39.11 -15.68 12.56
N HIS A 341 -39.07 -14.34 12.62
CA HIS A 341 -39.09 -13.60 13.88
C HIS A 341 -40.31 -12.71 14.07
N THR A 342 -41.22 -12.68 13.09
CA THR A 342 -42.44 -11.87 13.12
C THR A 342 -43.67 -12.69 12.69
N SER A 343 -44.86 -12.20 13.02
CA SER A 343 -46.15 -12.79 12.59
C SER A 343 -46.89 -11.88 11.61
N LEU A 344 -46.14 -11.18 10.76
CA LEU A 344 -46.68 -10.24 9.76
C LEU A 344 -47.36 -10.98 8.60
N SER A 345 -48.40 -10.38 8.04
CA SER A 345 -48.98 -10.80 6.77
C SER A 345 -48.03 -10.52 5.60
N GLU A 346 -48.22 -11.22 4.48
CA GLU A 346 -47.41 -11.03 3.27
C GLU A 346 -47.42 -9.58 2.76
N ALA A 347 -48.55 -8.88 2.86
CA ALA A 347 -48.63 -7.46 2.48
C ALA A 347 -47.77 -6.56 3.40
N GLN A 348 -47.74 -6.85 4.70
CA GLN A 348 -46.91 -6.11 5.66
C GLN A 348 -45.42 -6.41 5.48
N LYS A 349 -45.06 -7.67 5.17
CA LYS A 349 -43.67 -8.04 4.86
C LYS A 349 -43.18 -7.33 3.61
N LYS A 350 -43.95 -7.38 2.51
CA LYS A 350 -43.66 -6.61 1.28
C LYS A 350 -43.50 -5.11 1.57
N ALA A 351 -44.38 -4.55 2.42
CA ALA A 351 -44.30 -3.14 2.79
C ALA A 351 -43.03 -2.80 3.58
N ALA A 352 -42.62 -3.67 4.50
CA ALA A 352 -41.37 -3.51 5.25
C ALA A 352 -40.14 -3.66 4.33
N SER A 353 -40.14 -4.63 3.40
CA SER A 353 -39.07 -4.78 2.40
C SER A 353 -38.96 -3.53 1.51
N TYR A 354 -40.08 -2.95 1.09
CA TYR A 354 -40.10 -1.69 0.34
C TYR A 354 -39.45 -0.54 1.14
N VAL A 355 -39.72 -0.43 2.44
CA VAL A 355 -39.06 0.58 3.29
C VAL A 355 -37.55 0.36 3.31
N LEU A 356 -37.07 -0.87 3.48
CA LEU A 356 -35.63 -1.17 3.44
C LEU A 356 -34.99 -0.77 2.10
N GLU A 357 -35.64 -1.09 0.97
CA GLU A 357 -35.17 -0.73 -0.36
C GLU A 357 -35.10 0.80 -0.55
N GLU A 358 -36.10 1.55 -0.10
CA GLU A 358 -36.09 3.00 -0.20
C GLU A 358 -35.00 3.65 0.68
N VAL A 359 -34.75 3.09 1.87
CA VAL A 359 -33.63 3.53 2.71
C VAL A 359 -32.30 3.29 2.01
N LEU A 360 -32.12 2.13 1.37
CA LEU A 360 -30.93 1.85 0.58
C LEU A 360 -30.78 2.81 -0.61
N ARG A 361 -31.87 3.17 -1.29
CA ARG A 361 -31.87 4.17 -2.37
C ARG A 361 -31.51 5.56 -1.86
N ILE A 362 -31.98 5.95 -0.67
CA ILE A 362 -31.55 7.19 0.00
C ILE A 362 -30.02 7.20 0.19
N MET A 363 -29.47 6.11 0.73
CA MET A 363 -28.03 5.98 0.96
C MET A 363 -27.23 6.01 -0.36
N ASP A 364 -27.72 5.35 -1.41
CA ASP A 364 -27.03 5.32 -2.71
C ASP A 364 -27.05 6.69 -3.41
N ARG A 365 -28.14 7.46 -3.27
CA ARG A 365 -28.18 8.86 -3.73
C ARG A 365 -27.15 9.72 -3.01
N ASN A 366 -26.99 9.55 -1.69
CA ASN A 366 -25.99 10.28 -0.93
C ASN A 366 -24.56 9.86 -1.28
N ARG A 367 -24.33 8.56 -1.54
CA ARG A 367 -23.06 8.07 -2.11
C ARG A 367 -22.74 8.75 -3.43
N GLU A 368 -23.69 8.84 -4.37
CA GLU A 368 -23.47 9.52 -5.65
C GLU A 368 -23.16 11.01 -5.47
N GLY A 369 -23.86 11.66 -4.55
CA GLY A 369 -23.57 13.03 -4.16
C GLY A 369 -22.14 13.19 -3.62
N SER A 370 -21.72 12.31 -2.72
CA SER A 370 -20.35 12.28 -2.21
C SER A 370 -19.34 12.04 -3.33
N LYS A 371 -19.59 11.10 -4.24
CA LYS A 371 -18.70 10.84 -5.39
C LYS A 371 -18.53 12.09 -6.26
N THR A 372 -19.62 12.81 -6.52
CA THR A 372 -19.58 14.07 -7.27
C THR A 372 -18.72 15.12 -6.56
N ILE A 373 -18.83 15.22 -5.23
CA ILE A 373 -18.06 16.16 -4.42
C ILE A 373 -16.56 15.80 -4.38
N TRP A 374 -16.24 14.53 -4.17
CA TRP A 374 -14.87 14.04 -4.06
C TRP A 374 -14.17 13.88 -5.42
N GLY A 375 -14.94 13.79 -6.52
CA GLY A 375 -14.43 13.49 -7.85
C GLY A 375 -13.89 12.06 -8.03
N ASP A 376 -13.89 11.24 -6.97
CA ASP A 376 -13.23 9.93 -6.96
C ASP A 376 -13.94 8.93 -6.01
N SER A 377 -14.34 7.79 -6.56
CA SER A 377 -14.99 6.68 -5.81
C SER A 377 -14.13 6.10 -4.67
N LYS A 378 -12.81 6.27 -4.71
CA LYS A 378 -11.89 5.82 -3.65
C LYS A 378 -12.10 6.58 -2.34
N LEU A 379 -12.54 7.83 -2.42
CA LEU A 379 -12.66 8.74 -1.27
C LEU A 379 -14.07 8.75 -0.69
N VAL A 380 -15.01 8.05 -1.32
CA VAL A 380 -16.40 8.01 -0.87
C VAL A 380 -16.51 7.14 0.38
N TRP A 381 -16.92 7.77 1.47
CA TRP A 381 -17.26 7.13 2.75
C TRP A 381 -18.77 7.21 2.98
N ILE A 382 -19.39 6.10 3.38
CA ILE A 382 -20.81 6.05 3.77
C ILE A 382 -20.91 6.32 5.28
N PRO A 383 -21.71 7.31 5.72
CA PRO A 383 -21.88 7.60 7.13
C PRO A 383 -22.38 6.39 7.93
N MET A 384 -21.62 6.01 8.96
CA MET A 384 -21.99 4.90 9.87
C MET A 384 -23.28 5.22 10.65
N HIS A 385 -23.59 6.51 10.84
CA HIS A 385 -24.83 7.00 11.45
C HIS A 385 -26.11 6.55 10.73
N TYR A 386 -26.03 6.04 9.50
CA TYR A 386 -27.21 5.43 8.87
C TYR A 386 -27.62 4.11 9.55
N GLY A 387 -26.65 3.39 10.12
CA GLY A 387 -26.89 2.15 10.87
C GLY A 387 -26.78 2.29 12.39
N LEU A 388 -26.02 3.28 12.89
CA LEU A 388 -25.74 3.48 14.31
C LEU A 388 -26.57 4.63 14.89
N LYS A 389 -27.42 4.35 15.88
CA LYS A 389 -28.18 5.40 16.56
C LYS A 389 -27.26 6.23 17.47
N PRO A 390 -27.57 7.53 17.67
CA PRO A 390 -26.93 8.30 18.72
C PRO A 390 -27.13 7.64 20.08
N LEU A 391 -26.07 7.66 20.91
CA LEU A 391 -26.04 7.10 22.27
C LEU A 391 -26.25 5.57 22.36
N GLN A 392 -26.17 4.83 21.25
CA GLN A 392 -26.32 3.36 21.27
C GLN A 392 -25.04 2.63 21.68
N TYR A 393 -23.87 3.28 21.56
CA TYR A 393 -22.55 2.68 21.76
C TYR A 393 -21.70 3.60 22.64
N ASP A 394 -22.11 3.72 23.91
CA ASP A 394 -21.58 4.69 24.87
C ASP A 394 -20.51 4.11 25.80
N SER A 395 -20.16 2.83 25.63
CA SER A 395 -19.03 2.20 26.32
C SER A 395 -17.86 1.91 25.38
N GLN A 396 -16.64 1.89 25.94
CA GLN A 396 -15.43 1.51 25.17
C GLN A 396 -15.60 0.14 24.51
N LYS A 397 -16.15 -0.84 25.22
CA LYS A 397 -16.38 -2.21 24.70
C LYS A 397 -17.31 -2.24 23.48
N GLU A 398 -18.34 -1.39 23.48
CA GLU A 398 -19.27 -1.26 22.36
C GLU A 398 -18.61 -0.58 21.16
N MET A 399 -17.80 0.46 21.40
CA MET A 399 -17.00 1.12 20.37
C MET A 399 -15.96 0.17 19.76
N ASP A 400 -15.24 -0.57 20.60
CA ASP A 400 -14.27 -1.58 20.19
C ASP A 400 -14.95 -2.61 19.28
N GLY A 401 -16.10 -3.14 19.69
CA GLY A 401 -16.87 -4.10 18.89
C GLY A 401 -17.32 -3.55 17.52
N ILE A 402 -17.57 -2.25 17.38
CA ILE A 402 -17.82 -1.63 16.07
C ILE A 402 -16.53 -1.57 15.27
N LEU A 403 -15.44 -1.08 15.87
CA LEU A 403 -14.15 -0.93 15.21
C LEU A 403 -13.63 -2.28 14.71
N GLU A 404 -13.69 -3.33 15.54
CA GLU A 404 -13.33 -4.69 15.15
C GLU A 404 -14.17 -5.22 13.98
N LYS A 405 -15.48 -4.89 13.97
CA LYS A 405 -16.34 -5.21 12.83
C LYS A 405 -15.99 -4.42 11.58
N VAL A 406 -15.57 -3.17 11.70
CA VAL A 406 -15.24 -2.31 10.54
C VAL A 406 -13.90 -2.75 9.94
N THR A 407 -12.86 -2.85 10.75
CA THR A 407 -11.50 -3.22 10.33
C THR A 407 -11.41 -4.70 9.97
N GLY A 408 -12.13 -5.56 10.69
CA GLY A 408 -11.96 -7.02 10.62
C GLY A 408 -10.87 -7.54 11.55
N ASP A 409 -10.21 -6.64 12.28
CA ASP A 409 -9.15 -6.94 13.24
C ASP A 409 -9.71 -6.94 14.67
N ARG A 410 -8.94 -7.45 15.62
CA ARG A 410 -9.33 -7.48 17.03
C ARG A 410 -8.40 -6.61 17.85
N PHE A 411 -8.95 -5.97 18.88
CA PHE A 411 -8.10 -5.34 19.88
C PHE A 411 -7.26 -6.38 20.60
N SER A 412 -6.01 -6.02 20.85
CA SER A 412 -5.07 -6.80 21.64
C SER A 412 -4.75 -6.06 22.94
N HIS A 413 -4.56 -6.82 24.00
CA HIS A 413 -4.13 -6.31 25.31
C HIS A 413 -2.65 -6.63 25.55
N GLY A 414 -2.08 -6.08 26.62
CA GLY A 414 -0.67 -6.27 26.97
C GLY A 414 0.25 -5.43 26.08
N ASN A 415 -0.22 -4.26 25.64
CA ASN A 415 0.56 -3.31 24.86
C ASN A 415 0.87 -2.07 25.69
N ASP A 416 1.86 -1.32 25.23
CA ASP A 416 2.22 0.00 25.77
C ASP A 416 2.35 0.98 24.60
N ALA A 417 1.92 2.22 24.81
CA ALA A 417 2.00 3.26 23.79
C ALA A 417 2.15 4.65 24.40
N TYR A 418 3.05 5.45 23.84
CA TYR A 418 3.27 6.82 24.30
C TYR A 418 3.66 7.76 23.17
N TYR A 419 3.33 9.04 23.36
CA TYR A 419 3.62 10.09 22.39
C TYR A 419 5.08 10.51 22.43
N VAL A 420 5.59 10.80 21.24
CA VAL A 420 6.93 11.33 20.99
C VAL A 420 6.78 12.64 20.24
N ILE A 421 7.43 13.69 20.76
CA ILE A 421 7.48 14.99 20.08
C ILE A 421 8.48 14.95 18.92
N ASN A 422 8.36 15.87 17.97
CA ASN A 422 9.11 15.78 16.71
C ASN A 422 10.62 15.76 16.90
N GLU A 423 11.14 16.56 17.83
CA GLU A 423 12.58 16.67 18.10
C GLU A 423 13.18 15.35 18.58
N GLN A 424 12.36 14.46 19.13
CA GLN A 424 12.78 13.15 19.61
C GLN A 424 12.74 12.08 18.52
N PHE A 425 12.04 12.29 17.39
CA PHE A 425 11.89 11.25 16.37
C PHE A 425 13.22 10.75 15.80
N GLN A 426 14.12 11.63 15.38
CA GLN A 426 15.41 11.20 14.81
C GLN A 426 16.28 10.46 15.85
N PRO A 427 16.45 10.96 17.10
CA PRO A 427 17.09 10.20 18.16
C PRO A 427 16.46 8.84 18.44
N GLU A 428 15.12 8.74 18.46
CA GLU A 428 14.43 7.47 18.71
C GLU A 428 14.68 6.47 17.58
N VAL A 429 14.61 6.88 16.31
CA VAL A 429 14.97 6.00 15.18
C VAL A 429 16.42 5.53 15.27
N ALA A 430 17.36 6.42 15.61
CA ALA A 430 18.76 6.04 15.83
C ALA A 430 18.93 5.04 16.99
N ARG A 431 18.23 5.24 18.10
CA ARG A 431 18.22 4.30 19.23
C ARG A 431 17.72 2.93 18.80
N MET A 432 16.62 2.85 18.05
CA MET A 432 16.06 1.59 17.54
C MET A 432 17.06 0.82 16.65
N ILE A 433 17.79 1.53 15.78
CA ILE A 433 18.85 0.92 14.94
C ILE A 433 19.97 0.34 15.80
N LEU A 434 20.37 1.07 16.85
CA LEU A 434 21.43 0.65 17.76
C LEU A 434 21.01 -0.55 18.61
N GLU A 435 19.76 -0.57 19.07
CA GLU A 435 19.22 -1.63 19.95
C GLU A 435 18.93 -2.95 19.23
N ALA A 436 18.62 -2.92 17.93
CA ALA A 436 18.28 -4.10 17.14
C ALA A 436 19.31 -5.24 17.23
N GLU A 437 18.87 -6.43 17.62
CA GLU A 437 19.67 -7.64 17.79
C GLU A 437 19.44 -8.70 16.71
N ASP A 438 18.20 -8.83 16.23
CA ASP A 438 17.81 -9.78 15.18
C ASP A 438 17.57 -9.04 13.86
N TYR A 439 16.85 -7.92 13.87
CA TYR A 439 16.60 -7.10 12.70
C TYR A 439 16.05 -5.70 13.02
N HIS A 440 16.20 -4.79 12.07
CA HIS A 440 15.56 -3.47 12.07
C HIS A 440 14.96 -3.18 10.69
N VAL A 441 13.76 -2.58 10.66
CA VAL A 441 13.10 -2.12 9.45
C VAL A 441 12.82 -0.63 9.58
N LEU A 442 13.36 0.16 8.65
CA LEU A 442 12.92 1.52 8.38
C LEU A 442 12.05 1.52 7.13
N TRP A 443 10.74 1.66 7.32
CA TRP A 443 9.77 1.80 6.25
C TRP A 443 9.37 3.25 6.11
N ILE A 444 10.01 3.94 5.17
CA ILE A 444 9.91 5.38 5.08
C ILE A 444 9.81 5.84 3.65
N HIS A 445 9.01 6.87 3.41
CA HIS A 445 8.95 7.46 2.09
C HIS A 445 10.21 8.27 1.77
N ASP A 446 10.97 8.77 2.74
CA ASP A 446 12.11 9.64 2.47
C ASP A 446 13.32 9.43 3.38
N TYR A 447 14.44 9.16 2.72
CA TYR A 447 15.78 9.22 3.30
C TYR A 447 16.55 10.26 2.51
N ARG A 448 16.66 11.47 3.04
CA ARG A 448 17.05 12.63 2.25
C ARG A 448 18.56 12.67 2.03
N GLY A 449 18.96 12.72 0.76
CA GLY A 449 20.35 12.90 0.34
C GLY A 449 20.76 14.37 0.39
N VAL A 450 19.88 15.27 -0.06
CA VAL A 450 20.17 16.70 -0.16
C VAL A 450 19.00 17.58 0.28
N THR A 451 19.31 18.74 0.85
CA THR A 451 18.36 19.80 1.19
C THR A 451 17.73 20.42 -0.06
N PRO A 452 16.67 21.26 0.06
CA PRO A 452 16.12 21.99 -1.09
C PRO A 452 17.15 22.86 -1.83
N ALA A 453 18.21 23.31 -1.15
CA ALA A 453 19.31 24.07 -1.75
C ALA A 453 20.32 23.20 -2.50
N GLY A 454 20.17 21.87 -2.49
CA GLY A 454 21.08 20.92 -3.15
C GLY A 454 22.32 20.54 -2.33
N ASN A 455 22.43 21.02 -1.09
CA ASN A 455 23.50 20.65 -0.16
C ASN A 455 23.24 19.26 0.46
N PRO A 456 24.28 18.44 0.74
CA PRO A 456 24.13 17.21 1.53
C PRO A 456 23.32 17.43 2.82
N ASP A 457 22.36 16.54 3.08
CA ASP A 457 21.45 16.64 4.22
C ASP A 457 22.10 16.13 5.52
N ARG A 458 22.09 16.94 6.58
CA ARG A 458 22.72 16.66 7.88
C ARG A 458 22.00 15.60 8.68
N ILE A 459 20.68 15.50 8.59
CA ILE A 459 19.91 14.47 9.30
C ILE A 459 20.15 13.12 8.63
N GLY A 460 20.11 13.07 7.29
CA GLY A 460 20.50 11.89 6.51
C GLY A 460 21.95 11.45 6.79
N PHE A 461 22.89 12.40 6.84
CA PHE A 461 24.27 12.15 7.26
C PHE A 461 24.35 11.56 8.67
N GLY A 462 23.69 12.19 9.64
CA GLY A 462 23.71 11.78 11.05
C GLY A 462 23.15 10.37 11.24
N GLN A 463 22.04 10.04 10.58
CA GLN A 463 21.43 8.70 10.65
C GLN A 463 22.32 7.63 10.02
N THR A 464 23.04 7.97 8.96
CA THR A 464 23.98 7.09 8.26
C THR A 464 25.20 6.77 9.13
N LEU A 465 25.82 7.82 9.70
CA LEU A 465 27.04 7.71 10.49
C LEU A 465 26.76 7.16 11.90
N TYR A 466 25.93 7.86 12.68
CA TYR A 466 25.71 7.56 14.11
C TYR A 466 24.66 6.47 14.34
N GLY A 467 23.77 6.25 13.38
CA GLY A 467 22.83 5.13 13.39
C GLY A 467 23.47 3.88 12.81
N TYR A 468 23.44 3.73 11.49
CA TYR A 468 23.76 2.46 10.83
C TYR A 468 25.24 2.07 10.89
N LEU A 469 26.18 2.92 10.50
CA LEU A 469 27.61 2.54 10.52
C LEU A 469 28.07 2.20 11.94
N HIS A 470 27.70 3.03 12.93
CA HIS A 470 28.02 2.77 14.32
C HIS A 470 27.39 1.46 14.84
N ALA A 471 26.10 1.22 14.54
CA ALA A 471 25.43 -0.02 14.92
C ALA A 471 26.12 -1.25 14.31
N MET A 472 26.41 -1.23 13.01
CA MET A 472 27.10 -2.35 12.34
C MET A 472 28.46 -2.64 12.97
N THR A 473 29.26 -1.62 13.27
CA THR A 473 30.56 -1.80 13.95
C THR A 473 30.39 -2.47 15.31
N ASN A 474 29.44 -2.03 16.12
CA ASN A 474 29.17 -2.62 17.43
C ASN A 474 28.70 -4.07 17.33
N ARG A 475 27.87 -4.38 16.32
CA ARG A 475 27.36 -5.74 16.10
C ARG A 475 28.43 -6.69 15.56
N VAL A 476 29.34 -6.21 14.73
CA VAL A 476 30.53 -6.97 14.31
C VAL A 476 31.42 -7.29 15.51
N ARG A 477 31.66 -6.33 16.40
CA ARG A 477 32.45 -6.56 17.65
C ARG A 477 31.81 -7.61 18.55
N ALA A 478 30.48 -7.63 18.64
CA ALA A 478 29.74 -8.61 19.42
C ALA A 478 29.60 -9.98 18.72
N TYR A 479 29.97 -10.09 17.43
CA TYR A 479 29.65 -11.26 16.61
C TYR A 479 30.36 -12.53 17.08
N ASP A 480 31.59 -12.44 17.56
CA ASP A 480 32.34 -13.61 18.05
C ASP A 480 31.63 -14.27 19.25
N GLU A 481 31.02 -13.47 20.13
CA GLU A 481 30.26 -13.95 21.28
C GLU A 481 28.85 -14.40 20.91
N LYS A 482 28.11 -13.55 20.18
CA LYS A 482 26.68 -13.74 19.93
C LYS A 482 26.39 -14.63 18.72
N GLY A 483 27.31 -14.67 17.74
CA GLY A 483 27.14 -15.41 16.49
C GLY A 483 26.00 -14.91 15.61
N ARG A 484 25.61 -13.64 15.80
CA ARG A 484 24.46 -13.02 15.13
C ARG A 484 24.82 -11.60 14.72
N PHE A 485 24.33 -11.23 13.54
CA PHE A 485 24.40 -9.88 13.02
C PHE A 485 22.98 -9.49 12.60
N PRO A 486 22.42 -8.36 13.08
CA PRO A 486 21.04 -7.97 12.77
C PRO A 486 20.86 -7.72 11.28
N VAL A 487 19.69 -8.07 10.75
CA VAL A 487 19.30 -7.67 9.39
C VAL A 487 18.77 -6.23 9.42
N TYR A 488 19.48 -5.29 8.81
CA TYR A 488 19.00 -3.92 8.63
C TYR A 488 18.29 -3.78 7.29
N LEU A 489 17.02 -3.33 7.28
CA LEU A 489 16.23 -3.13 6.07
C LEU A 489 15.75 -1.69 5.97
N ILE A 490 15.85 -1.12 4.76
CA ILE A 490 15.18 0.13 4.40
C ILE A 490 14.19 -0.17 3.27
N ILE A 491 12.92 0.16 3.48
CA ILE A 491 11.84 0.05 2.49
C ILE A 491 11.41 1.48 2.12
N ILE A 492 11.58 1.84 0.85
CA ILE A 492 11.30 3.21 0.37
C ILE A 492 10.68 3.17 -1.03
N ASP A 493 9.74 4.08 -1.33
CA ASP A 493 9.14 4.21 -2.65
C ASP A 493 10.10 4.87 -3.66
N GLN A 494 10.16 4.37 -4.91
CA GLN A 494 11.07 4.94 -5.90
C GLN A 494 10.85 6.45 -6.14
N PHE A 495 9.61 6.93 -6.10
CA PHE A 495 9.33 8.34 -6.39
C PHE A 495 10.09 9.27 -5.46
N TYR A 496 9.95 9.02 -4.16
CA TYR A 496 10.57 9.83 -3.13
C TYR A 496 12.06 9.56 -3.00
N TYR A 497 12.52 8.32 -3.22
CA TYR A 497 13.94 8.01 -3.33
C TYR A 497 14.65 8.89 -4.40
N GLU A 498 14.05 9.04 -5.58
CA GLU A 498 14.58 9.86 -6.68
C GLU A 498 14.43 11.37 -6.42
N ALA A 499 13.31 11.78 -5.83
CA ALA A 499 13.02 13.18 -5.50
C ALA A 499 13.99 13.71 -4.42
N ASN A 500 14.24 12.90 -3.39
CA ASN A 500 15.06 13.27 -2.24
C ASN A 500 16.55 12.96 -2.43
N LYS A 501 16.95 12.43 -3.59
CA LYS A 501 18.33 12.02 -3.90
C LYS A 501 18.91 11.03 -2.87
N GLY A 502 18.06 10.14 -2.36
CA GLY A 502 18.44 9.21 -1.28
C GLY A 502 19.62 8.30 -1.61
N LYS A 503 19.89 8.11 -2.90
CA LYS A 503 21.07 7.40 -3.43
C LYS A 503 22.38 7.79 -2.73
N LEU A 504 22.56 9.09 -2.42
CA LEU A 504 23.81 9.60 -1.83
C LEU A 504 24.25 8.81 -0.59
N TRP A 505 23.32 8.55 0.32
CA TRP A 505 23.59 7.83 1.56
C TRP A 505 23.34 6.33 1.43
N LEU A 506 22.34 5.93 0.64
CA LEU A 506 21.97 4.52 0.50
C LEU A 506 23.02 3.71 -0.26
N ASP A 507 23.81 4.31 -1.17
CA ASP A 507 24.95 3.63 -1.80
C ASP A 507 26.01 3.21 -0.77
N LEU A 508 26.33 4.10 0.16
CA LEU A 508 27.25 3.80 1.27
C LEU A 508 26.70 2.71 2.18
N LEU A 509 25.39 2.73 2.49
CA LEU A 509 24.79 1.73 3.37
C LEU A 509 24.64 0.35 2.70
N GLU A 510 24.51 0.28 1.37
CA GLU A 510 24.48 -0.99 0.64
C GLU A 510 25.87 -1.61 0.42
N ASP A 511 26.94 -0.84 0.53
CA ASP A 511 28.34 -1.30 0.47
C ASP A 511 29.21 -0.55 1.49
N PRO A 512 29.01 -0.78 2.80
CA PRO A 512 29.68 0.00 3.84
C PRO A 512 31.17 -0.32 3.95
N LEU A 513 31.63 -1.45 3.40
CA LEU A 513 33.02 -1.88 3.46
C LEU A 513 33.84 -1.37 2.26
N GLY A 514 33.21 -1.18 1.08
CA GLY A 514 33.88 -0.88 -0.17
C GLY A 514 33.53 0.47 -0.81
N TYR A 515 32.41 1.10 -0.46
CA TYR A 515 31.98 2.34 -1.11
C TYR A 515 32.79 3.55 -0.65
N GLU A 516 33.28 4.34 -1.60
CA GLU A 516 33.92 5.63 -1.33
C GLU A 516 32.91 6.76 -1.57
N LEU A 517 32.51 7.43 -0.49
CA LEU A 517 31.63 8.59 -0.55
C LEU A 517 32.40 9.81 -1.10
N ASN A 518 31.79 10.49 -2.06
CA ASN A 518 32.26 11.77 -2.60
C ASN A 518 31.15 12.82 -2.48
N LEU A 519 31.43 13.88 -1.72
CA LEU A 519 30.55 15.00 -1.46
C LEU A 519 31.05 16.26 -2.21
N PRO A 520 30.17 17.24 -2.47
CA PRO A 520 30.58 18.54 -3.00
C PRO A 520 31.63 19.23 -2.10
N ALA A 521 32.39 20.15 -2.69
CA ALA A 521 33.36 20.96 -1.95
C ALA A 521 32.73 21.65 -0.73
N GLY A 522 33.46 21.68 0.39
CA GLY A 522 33.00 22.21 1.68
C GLY A 522 32.45 21.16 2.66
N TYR A 523 32.40 19.88 2.26
CA TYR A 523 31.94 18.75 3.10
C TYR A 523 33.05 17.71 3.34
N GLU A 524 34.32 18.08 3.15
CA GLU A 524 35.48 17.19 3.25
C GLU A 524 35.60 16.56 4.65
N GLU A 525 35.19 17.29 5.69
CA GLU A 525 35.16 16.81 7.07
C GLU A 525 34.11 15.71 7.28
N TRP A 526 32.96 15.79 6.62
CA TRP A 526 31.94 14.73 6.69
C TRP A 526 32.43 13.46 5.98
N GLU A 527 33.06 13.60 4.82
CA GLU A 527 33.68 12.45 4.16
C GLU A 527 34.76 11.80 5.03
N LYS A 528 35.57 12.62 5.72
CA LYS A 528 36.59 12.13 6.63
C LYS A 528 35.98 11.31 7.77
N GLN A 529 34.92 11.82 8.42
CA GLN A 529 34.22 11.09 9.48
C GLN A 529 33.62 9.77 8.99
N ILE A 530 33.07 9.75 7.76
CA ILE A 530 32.58 8.51 7.14
C ILE A 530 33.72 7.53 6.90
N ARG A 531 34.85 7.98 6.33
CA ARG A 531 36.03 7.12 6.09
C ARG A 531 36.55 6.53 7.41
N GLU A 532 36.65 7.33 8.47
CA GLU A 532 37.05 6.88 9.79
C GLU A 532 36.10 5.81 10.35
N ALA A 533 34.77 5.99 10.21
CA ALA A 533 33.79 5.00 10.63
C ALA A 533 33.85 3.71 9.80
N GLN A 534 34.09 3.80 8.48
CA GLN A 534 34.29 2.64 7.63
C GLN A 534 35.59 1.89 7.98
N ASP A 535 36.68 2.60 8.29
CA ASP A 535 37.93 2.00 8.75
C ASP A 535 37.76 1.28 10.08
N GLU A 536 36.99 1.86 11.00
CA GLU A 536 36.63 1.22 12.26
C GLU A 536 35.81 -0.06 12.02
N LEU A 537 34.81 -0.01 11.13
CA LEU A 537 34.02 -1.18 10.74
C LEU A 537 34.88 -2.26 10.11
N ARG A 538 35.71 -1.91 9.10
CA ARG A 538 36.65 -2.83 8.44
C ARG A 538 37.60 -3.48 9.45
N SER A 539 38.12 -2.69 10.40
CA SER A 539 38.98 -3.18 11.46
C SER A 539 38.25 -4.15 12.39
N ALA A 540 37.00 -3.85 12.77
CA ALA A 540 36.17 -4.75 13.56
C ALA A 540 35.93 -6.08 12.83
N VAL A 541 35.67 -6.04 11.51
CA VAL A 541 35.46 -7.24 10.69
C VAL A 541 36.73 -8.07 10.62
N ALA A 542 37.89 -7.43 10.38
CA ALA A 542 39.18 -8.12 10.34
C ALA A 542 39.53 -8.79 11.67
N ASN A 543 39.11 -8.19 12.80
CA ASN A 543 39.38 -8.69 14.14
C ASN A 543 38.38 -9.74 14.64
N SER A 544 37.22 -9.91 14.00
CA SER A 544 36.25 -10.95 14.38
C SER A 544 36.68 -12.31 13.86
N THR A 545 37.12 -13.18 14.77
CA THR A 545 37.63 -14.51 14.41
C THR A 545 36.54 -15.34 13.74
N ARG A 546 35.31 -15.27 14.25
CA ARG A 546 34.19 -16.04 13.73
C ARG A 546 33.77 -15.56 12.35
N LEU A 547 33.61 -14.24 12.14
CA LEU A 547 33.28 -13.70 10.82
C LEU A 547 34.33 -14.08 9.78
N GLN A 548 35.61 -14.00 10.13
CA GLN A 548 36.69 -14.39 9.21
C GLN A 548 36.68 -15.89 8.86
N ILE A 549 36.32 -16.77 9.80
CA ILE A 549 36.12 -18.20 9.52
C ILE A 549 34.93 -18.41 8.57
N GLU A 550 33.81 -17.76 8.84
CA GLU A 550 32.60 -17.89 8.04
C GLU A 550 32.78 -17.28 6.64
N ALA A 551 33.46 -16.14 6.51
CA ALA A 551 33.83 -15.53 5.24
C ALA A 551 34.73 -16.44 4.40
N ARG A 552 35.70 -17.14 5.01
CA ARG A 552 36.50 -18.16 4.30
C ARG A 552 35.67 -19.35 3.82
N ARG A 553 34.58 -19.67 4.52
CA ARG A 553 33.69 -20.79 4.18
C ARG A 553 32.68 -20.43 3.10
N PHE A 554 32.06 -19.25 3.19
CA PHE A 554 30.95 -18.82 2.34
C PHE A 554 31.36 -17.81 1.25
N GLY A 555 32.56 -17.23 1.35
CA GLY A 555 33.14 -16.28 0.41
C GLY A 555 32.89 -14.81 0.78
N GLU A 556 33.67 -13.91 0.16
CA GLU A 556 33.55 -12.46 0.36
C GLU A 556 32.18 -11.90 -0.02
N HIS A 557 31.51 -12.50 -1.01
CA HIS A 557 30.16 -12.10 -1.39
C HIS A 557 29.14 -12.33 -0.27
N TRP A 558 29.31 -13.39 0.52
CA TRP A 558 28.48 -13.62 1.70
C TRP A 558 28.73 -12.54 2.75
N LEU A 559 30.00 -12.19 3.00
CA LEU A 559 30.37 -11.17 3.98
C LEU A 559 29.79 -9.80 3.63
N SER A 560 29.92 -9.37 2.37
CA SER A 560 29.35 -8.10 1.90
C SER A 560 27.82 -8.08 1.90
N LYS A 561 27.17 -9.25 1.78
CA LYS A 561 25.72 -9.39 1.94
C LYS A 561 25.28 -9.45 3.39
N LYS A 562 26.13 -9.90 4.32
CA LYS A 562 25.83 -9.96 5.75
C LYS A 562 26.01 -8.58 6.41
N ILE A 563 27.06 -7.86 6.05
CA ILE A 563 27.41 -6.54 6.64
C ILE A 563 27.01 -5.43 5.68
N LYS A 564 25.71 -5.13 5.66
CA LYS A 564 25.14 -4.00 4.92
C LYS A 564 23.73 -3.69 5.40
N VAL A 565 23.17 -2.60 4.89
CA VAL A 565 21.72 -2.35 4.90
C VAL A 565 21.11 -2.91 3.61
N HIS A 566 20.01 -3.63 3.76
CA HIS A 566 19.21 -4.18 2.67
C HIS A 566 18.18 -3.16 2.21
N VAL A 567 18.54 -2.38 1.19
CA VAL A 567 17.67 -1.38 0.60
C VAL A 567 16.68 -2.04 -0.37
N ASN A 568 15.41 -1.73 -0.20
CA ASN A 568 14.31 -2.21 -1.02
C ASN A 568 13.55 -1.00 -1.59
N ILE A 569 13.89 -0.63 -2.83
CA ILE A 569 13.17 0.44 -3.53
C ILE A 569 11.90 -0.14 -4.15
N THR A 570 10.77 0.09 -3.47
CA THR A 570 9.44 -0.40 -3.82
C THR A 570 8.79 0.46 -4.91
N HIS A 571 7.73 -0.08 -5.52
CA HIS A 571 6.98 0.56 -6.60
C HIS A 571 7.87 1.12 -7.73
N PRO A 572 8.86 0.35 -8.23
CA PRO A 572 9.76 0.87 -9.26
C PRO A 572 8.98 1.32 -10.50
N ALA A 573 9.35 2.42 -11.14
CA ALA A 573 8.64 2.98 -12.29
C ALA A 573 8.41 1.90 -13.34
N ASP A 574 7.15 1.55 -13.60
CA ASP A 574 6.80 0.46 -14.51
C ASP A 574 5.65 0.85 -15.40
N TRP A 575 6.02 1.24 -16.62
CA TRP A 575 5.10 1.73 -17.62
C TRP A 575 4.27 0.62 -18.29
N SER A 576 4.38 -0.63 -17.83
CA SER A 576 3.45 -1.70 -18.19
C SER A 576 2.18 -1.70 -17.32
N PHE A 577 2.20 -1.00 -16.18
CA PHE A 577 1.02 -0.77 -15.36
C PHE A 577 0.35 0.53 -15.78
N ARG A 578 -0.94 0.39 -16.13
CA ARG A 578 -1.82 1.48 -16.56
C ARG A 578 -3.13 1.38 -15.84
N SER A 579 -3.78 2.52 -15.68
CA SER A 579 -5.10 2.66 -15.08
C SER A 579 -5.87 3.74 -15.80
N ALA A 580 -7.17 3.83 -15.53
CA ALA A 580 -8.03 4.91 -16.00
C ALA A 580 -8.09 6.07 -14.97
N HIS A 581 -7.13 6.18 -14.05
CA HIS A 581 -7.23 7.08 -12.89
C HIS A 581 -7.16 8.57 -13.24
N LEU A 582 -6.41 8.96 -14.28
CA LEU A 582 -6.32 10.36 -14.71
C LEU A 582 -7.40 10.75 -15.72
N ILE A 583 -7.88 9.77 -16.49
CA ILE A 583 -8.86 9.99 -17.55
C ILE A 583 -9.85 8.82 -17.51
N ASP A 584 -11.05 9.10 -17.00
CA ASP A 584 -12.11 8.11 -16.92
C ASP A 584 -12.36 7.45 -18.28
N ASN A 585 -12.58 6.14 -18.27
CA ASN A 585 -12.81 5.28 -19.45
C ASN A 585 -11.60 5.09 -20.40
N PHE A 586 -10.49 5.81 -20.20
CA PHE A 586 -9.28 5.64 -21.01
C PHE A 586 -8.12 5.13 -20.14
N PRO A 587 -7.85 3.80 -20.12
CA PRO A 587 -6.82 3.19 -19.29
C PRO A 587 -5.40 3.42 -19.83
N ILE A 588 -5.06 4.66 -20.15
CA ILE A 588 -3.76 5.08 -20.69
C ILE A 588 -2.90 5.79 -19.65
N ALA A 589 -3.49 6.20 -18.52
CA ALA A 589 -2.78 6.86 -17.44
C ALA A 589 -1.77 5.91 -16.78
N PRO A 590 -0.54 6.38 -16.50
CA PRO A 590 0.44 5.56 -15.84
C PRO A 590 0.07 5.35 -14.38
N ASP A 591 0.08 4.10 -13.93
CA ASP A 591 -0.22 3.77 -12.54
C ASP A 591 1.01 3.86 -11.62
N VAL A 592 1.90 4.79 -11.98
CA VAL A 592 3.16 5.07 -11.27
C VAL A 592 3.00 6.24 -10.30
N LEU A 593 1.77 6.72 -10.09
CA LEU A 593 1.43 7.88 -9.25
C LEU A 593 0.90 7.49 -7.85
N MET A 594 0.62 6.21 -7.60
CA MET A 594 0.25 5.73 -6.27
C MET A 594 1.53 5.38 -5.52
N HIS A 595 1.79 6.10 -4.43
CA HIS A 595 3.06 6.06 -3.71
C HIS A 595 2.87 5.62 -2.26
N ASP A 596 3.86 4.90 -1.75
CA ASP A 596 3.92 4.60 -0.32
C ASP A 596 4.46 5.81 0.45
N HIS A 597 3.63 6.37 1.34
CA HIS A 597 3.95 7.55 2.14
C HIS A 597 4.15 7.23 3.64
N ARG A 598 4.20 5.94 4.01
CA ARG A 598 4.39 5.50 5.39
C ARG A 598 5.74 5.94 5.95
N LYS A 599 5.78 6.11 7.27
CA LYS A 599 6.95 6.51 8.06
C LYS A 599 6.90 5.76 9.37
N ILE A 600 7.47 4.57 9.33
CA ILE A 600 7.43 3.59 10.41
C ILE A 600 8.85 3.04 10.58
N SER A 601 9.29 2.87 11.82
CA SER A 601 10.50 2.13 12.14
C SER A 601 10.17 1.09 13.21
N PHE A 602 10.71 -0.11 13.11
CA PHE A 602 10.55 -1.14 14.14
C PHE A 602 11.72 -2.12 14.15
N TYR A 603 11.94 -2.80 15.27
CA TYR A 603 13.01 -3.79 15.42
C TYR A 603 12.57 -4.97 16.29
N ASP A 604 13.16 -6.14 16.03
CA ASP A 604 13.11 -7.36 16.84
C ASP A 604 11.72 -7.89 17.28
N VAL A 605 10.65 -7.44 16.62
CA VAL A 605 9.30 -7.93 16.87
C VAL A 605 9.21 -9.42 16.51
N THR A 606 8.68 -10.25 17.42
CA THR A 606 8.69 -11.70 17.25
C THR A 606 7.53 -12.41 17.93
N GLU A 607 7.07 -13.51 17.34
CA GLU A 607 6.02 -14.38 17.87
C GLU A 607 6.50 -15.18 19.09
N LEU A 608 7.82 -15.22 19.33
CA LEU A 608 8.42 -15.95 20.44
C LEU A 608 8.34 -15.18 21.77
N ASP A 609 8.26 -13.85 21.72
CA ASP A 609 8.20 -12.99 22.90
C ASP A 609 7.36 -11.74 22.61
N PRO A 610 6.14 -11.62 23.16
CA PRO A 610 5.27 -10.46 22.96
C PRO A 610 5.82 -9.16 23.54
N GLY A 611 6.83 -9.23 24.43
CA GLY A 611 7.45 -8.05 25.04
C GLY A 611 8.69 -7.56 24.30
N LYS A 612 9.14 -8.27 23.24
CA LYS A 612 10.36 -7.94 22.52
C LYS A 612 10.10 -6.96 21.38
N GLY A 613 11.00 -5.99 21.25
CA GLY A 613 10.98 -5.02 20.18
C GLY A 613 10.02 -3.85 20.44
N GLU A 614 10.07 -2.89 19.54
CA GLU A 614 9.29 -1.66 19.60
C GLU A 614 9.10 -1.13 18.18
N ALA A 615 8.05 -0.34 17.98
CA ALA A 615 7.78 0.40 16.75
C ALA A 615 7.54 1.88 17.03
N ILE A 616 7.91 2.73 16.08
CA ILE A 616 7.53 4.15 16.04
C ILE A 616 6.73 4.42 14.76
N HIS A 617 5.54 4.98 14.93
CA HIS A 617 4.69 5.48 13.85
C HIS A 617 4.71 7.00 13.88
N GLY A 618 5.00 7.67 12.76
CA GLY A 618 5.04 9.14 12.74
C GLY A 618 4.72 9.78 11.40
N GLY A 619 4.71 11.11 11.38
CA GLY A 619 4.63 11.92 10.15
C GLY A 619 5.99 12.42 9.64
N LEU A 620 7.09 12.08 10.33
CA LEU A 620 8.43 12.59 10.04
C LEU A 620 9.29 11.62 9.21
N GLY A 621 9.99 12.16 8.23
CA GLY A 621 10.99 11.48 7.40
C GLY A 621 12.39 11.49 8.00
N ILE A 622 13.40 10.95 7.30
CA ILE A 622 14.81 11.22 7.62
C ILE A 622 15.29 12.39 6.76
N GLY A 623 15.27 13.61 7.31
CA GLY A 623 15.72 14.82 6.61
C GLY A 623 15.60 16.11 7.42
N GLU A 624 16.40 17.13 7.09
CA GLU A 624 16.46 18.40 7.82
C GLU A 624 15.15 19.21 7.80
N HIS A 625 14.34 19.09 6.75
CA HIS A 625 13.11 19.89 6.60
C HIS A 625 12.03 19.54 7.62
N TYR A 626 12.15 18.41 8.29
CA TYR A 626 11.30 18.02 9.41
C TYR A 626 11.71 18.66 10.74
N ALA A 627 12.94 19.16 10.84
CA ALA A 627 13.50 19.70 12.07
C ALA A 627 13.23 21.21 12.25
N GLY A 628 12.18 21.74 11.62
CA GLY A 628 11.83 23.16 11.62
C GLY A 628 10.50 23.46 12.31
N PRO A 629 10.29 24.70 12.80
CA PRO A 629 9.07 25.09 13.53
C PRO A 629 7.81 25.11 12.66
N THR A 630 7.96 24.96 11.34
CA THR A 630 6.87 24.93 10.37
C THR A 630 6.33 23.53 10.12
N TRP A 631 6.92 22.49 10.72
CA TRP A 631 6.51 21.10 10.55
C TRP A 631 6.21 20.50 11.93
N GLU A 632 4.93 20.22 12.21
CA GLU A 632 4.49 19.56 13.44
C GLU A 632 3.80 18.23 13.15
N ASP A 633 4.50 17.11 13.37
CA ASP A 633 4.00 15.75 13.10
C ASP A 633 4.33 14.79 14.25
N ARG A 634 3.37 14.59 15.14
CA ARG A 634 3.52 13.74 16.32
C ARG A 634 3.78 12.29 15.94
N ALA A 635 4.63 11.63 16.72
CA ALA A 635 4.87 10.20 16.61
C ALA A 635 4.34 9.45 17.84
N ILE A 636 4.10 8.15 17.65
CA ILE A 636 3.67 7.22 18.70
C ILE A 636 4.68 6.08 18.73
N LEU A 637 5.30 5.86 19.89
CA LEU A 637 6.04 4.64 20.18
C LEU A 637 5.09 3.59 20.73
N MET A 638 5.27 2.35 20.29
CA MET A 638 4.41 1.22 20.62
C MET A 638 5.25 -0.01 20.97
N ARG A 639 4.79 -0.77 21.97
CA ARG A 639 5.32 -2.08 22.36
C ARG A 639 4.17 -3.05 22.58
N GLY A 640 4.48 -4.35 22.48
CA GLY A 640 3.52 -5.41 22.79
C GLY A 640 3.15 -6.28 21.60
N PRO A 641 2.25 -7.26 21.82
CA PRO A 641 1.87 -8.26 20.82
C PRO A 641 1.20 -7.68 19.58
N VAL A 642 0.65 -6.45 19.63
CA VAL A 642 0.06 -5.80 18.46
C VAL A 642 1.08 -5.65 17.33
N LEU A 643 2.37 -5.42 17.64
CA LEU A 643 3.39 -5.15 16.63
C LEU A 643 3.63 -6.31 15.65
N LEU A 644 3.16 -7.52 15.95
CA LEU A 644 3.21 -8.64 15.00
C LEU A 644 2.48 -8.30 13.69
N THR A 645 1.43 -7.48 13.74
CA THR A 645 0.71 -7.03 12.55
C THR A 645 1.59 -6.16 11.64
N LEU A 646 2.46 -5.33 12.23
CA LEU A 646 3.43 -4.51 11.51
C LEU A 646 4.52 -5.37 10.86
N LYS A 647 5.03 -6.39 11.57
CA LYS A 647 5.93 -7.39 10.99
C LYS A 647 5.28 -8.07 9.78
N ASP A 648 4.03 -8.50 9.92
CA ASP A 648 3.24 -9.11 8.84
C ASP A 648 3.00 -8.13 7.68
N ALA A 649 2.77 -6.85 7.95
CA ALA A 649 2.60 -5.80 6.94
C ALA A 649 3.89 -5.59 6.12
N ALA A 650 5.06 -5.50 6.78
CA ALA A 650 6.35 -5.38 6.10
C ALA A 650 6.63 -6.60 5.20
N ARG A 651 6.35 -7.82 5.70
CA ARG A 651 6.40 -9.05 4.89
C ARG A 651 5.46 -8.97 3.70
N ARG A 652 4.19 -8.60 3.91
CA ARG A 652 3.19 -8.48 2.82
C ARG A 652 3.62 -7.51 1.74
N VAL A 653 4.27 -6.40 2.09
CA VAL A 653 4.77 -5.45 1.09
C VAL A 653 5.87 -6.06 0.23
N LEU A 654 6.85 -6.76 0.80
CA LEU A 654 7.87 -7.45 0.01
C LEU A 654 7.26 -8.48 -0.95
N LEU A 655 6.28 -9.27 -0.48
CA LEU A 655 5.53 -10.20 -1.32
C LEU A 655 4.80 -9.48 -2.48
N GLN A 656 4.16 -8.35 -2.20
CA GLN A 656 3.52 -7.51 -3.22
C GLN A 656 4.50 -6.92 -4.23
N GLN A 657 5.77 -6.74 -3.86
CA GLN A 657 6.85 -6.33 -4.77
C GLN A 657 7.46 -7.51 -5.56
N GLY A 658 6.92 -8.73 -5.42
CA GLY A 658 7.30 -9.90 -6.21
C GLY A 658 8.39 -10.76 -5.59
N PHE A 659 8.55 -10.70 -4.26
CA PHE A 659 9.33 -11.71 -3.51
C PHE A 659 8.51 -12.99 -3.37
N GLU A 660 9.20 -14.12 -3.41
CA GLU A 660 8.65 -15.40 -2.98
C GLU A 660 8.80 -15.58 -1.46
N GLU A 661 8.02 -16.48 -0.86
CA GLU A 661 8.02 -16.72 0.59
C GLU A 661 9.40 -17.08 1.16
N ASN A 662 10.16 -17.89 0.43
CA ASN A 662 11.51 -18.28 0.80
C ASN A 662 12.56 -17.17 0.58
N GLU A 663 12.20 -16.09 -0.10
CA GLU A 663 13.07 -14.94 -0.33
C GLU A 663 12.88 -13.84 0.72
N ILE A 664 11.80 -13.91 1.51
CA ILE A 664 11.59 -13.03 2.66
C ILE A 664 12.73 -13.23 3.67
N PRO A 665 13.36 -12.17 4.20
CA PRO A 665 14.40 -12.29 5.22
C PRO A 665 13.89 -13.08 6.43
N ALA A 666 14.72 -14.01 6.94
CA ALA A 666 14.30 -14.97 7.95
C ALA A 666 13.63 -14.35 9.20
N PRO A 667 14.11 -13.21 9.76
CA PRO A 667 13.45 -12.57 10.91
C PRO A 667 12.02 -12.07 10.63
N LEU A 668 11.69 -11.75 9.37
CA LEU A 668 10.36 -11.31 8.94
C LEU A 668 9.42 -12.47 8.58
N ARG A 669 9.91 -13.72 8.55
CA ARG A 669 9.07 -14.90 8.33
C ARG A 669 8.25 -15.20 9.59
N PRO A 670 7.01 -15.71 9.45
CA PRO A 670 6.17 -16.02 10.59
C PRO A 670 6.74 -17.20 11.38
N LEU A 671 6.72 -17.09 12.71
CA LEU A 671 7.13 -18.15 13.64
C LEU A 671 5.93 -18.65 14.46
N PRO A 672 5.92 -19.93 14.88
CA PRO A 672 4.88 -20.42 15.78
C PRO A 672 5.01 -19.76 17.15
N LYS A 673 3.89 -19.24 17.67
CA LYS A 673 3.81 -18.74 19.05
C LYS A 673 4.06 -19.89 20.04
N PRO A 674 4.83 -19.67 21.12
CA PRO A 674 5.05 -20.69 22.13
C PRO A 674 3.74 -21.01 22.89
N PRO A 675 3.60 -22.22 23.46
CA PRO A 675 2.37 -22.62 24.17
C PRO A 675 1.98 -21.70 25.33
N ASN A 676 2.95 -21.03 25.96
CA ASN A 676 2.75 -20.11 27.07
C ASN A 676 2.60 -18.63 26.63
N TYR A 677 2.45 -18.33 25.33
CA TYR A 677 2.40 -16.95 24.82
C TYR A 677 1.33 -16.09 25.53
N GLY A 678 0.13 -16.63 25.78
CA GLY A 678 -0.92 -15.91 26.50
C GLY A 678 -0.54 -15.55 27.95
N GLN A 679 0.24 -16.42 28.63
CA GLN A 679 0.77 -16.12 29.96
C GLN A 679 1.81 -15.00 29.91
N MET A 680 2.63 -14.96 28.86
CA MET A 680 3.61 -13.89 28.65
C MET A 680 2.91 -12.55 28.42
N VAL A 681 1.84 -12.52 27.62
CA VAL A 681 1.04 -11.30 27.41
C VAL A 681 0.41 -10.83 28.72
N ASN A 682 -0.16 -11.73 29.53
CA ASN A 682 -0.72 -11.37 30.83
C ASN A 682 0.34 -10.79 31.78
N ALA A 683 1.55 -11.33 31.76
CA ALA A 683 2.66 -10.79 32.55
C ALA A 683 3.08 -9.37 32.10
N LEU A 684 2.83 -8.97 30.86
CA LEU A 684 3.02 -7.58 30.40
C LEU A 684 1.94 -6.67 30.99
N VAL A 685 0.68 -7.12 31.00
CA VAL A 685 -0.41 -6.38 31.65
C VAL A 685 -0.12 -6.16 33.13
N GLU A 686 0.39 -7.18 33.83
CA GLU A 686 0.81 -7.07 35.24
C GLU A 686 1.96 -6.08 35.46
N LYS A 687 2.78 -5.82 34.42
CA LYS A 687 3.84 -4.81 34.42
C LYS A 687 3.34 -3.39 34.08
N GLY A 688 2.05 -3.22 33.81
CA GLY A 688 1.44 -1.94 33.47
C GLY A 688 1.30 -1.67 31.97
N TRP A 689 1.47 -2.68 31.10
CA TRP A 689 1.17 -2.54 29.67
C TRP A 689 -0.34 -2.72 29.45
N ASP A 690 -1.10 -1.69 29.80
CA ASP A 690 -2.56 -1.68 29.84
C ASP A 690 -3.22 -1.10 28.58
N ALA A 691 -2.43 -0.66 27.59
CA ALA A 691 -2.96 -0.15 26.33
C ALA A 691 -3.66 -1.28 25.56
N THR A 692 -4.87 -0.96 25.09
CA THR A 692 -5.68 -1.83 24.24
C THR A 692 -5.61 -1.29 22.83
N LEU A 693 -4.89 -1.98 21.95
CA LEU A 693 -4.50 -1.47 20.63
C LEU A 693 -4.95 -2.42 19.53
N MET A 694 -5.29 -1.84 18.38
CA MET A 694 -5.66 -2.50 17.13
C MET A 694 -4.77 -1.92 16.02
N ASP A 695 -4.40 -2.76 15.04
CA ASP A 695 -3.58 -2.37 13.89
C ASP A 695 -4.31 -1.47 12.88
#